data_AF-A0A495VM57-F1
#
_entry.id   AF-A0A495VM57-F1
#
_cell.length_a   1.000
_cell.length_b   1.000
_cell.length_c   1.000
_cell.angle_alpha   90.00
_cell.angle_beta   90.00
_cell.angle_gamma   90.00
#
_symmetry.space_group_name_H-M   'P 1'
#
loop_
_entity.id
_entity.type
_entity.pdbx_description
1 polymer ?
#
loop_
_entity_poly.entity_id
_entity_poly.type
_entity_poly.pdbx_seq_one_letter_code
_entity_poly.pdbx_strand_id
1 'polypeptide(L)'
;MYNDKNYSMKKILWYVFLLITAVFTSCRIDDEDRFSSGKNGKLIINFSVQDPTSGLATRAAIAPEEGEENVKTIDLIFFESNNNGTGTFKGWKELSATSENPLVMNTDMAFDFSDLGLNMTDAYDILVVANIGDNYLSADSSQTLDEWKAAIKSKNFKEAKADIKVFLTGTDENAPEYTTKPLESEALLMSTSLRKESQDTKISIVLQRAVSRFDVYNSAAGYTLESVSVWNAYPSLFVWNGEPNSFDKKAKRITRLYGVENEADGNIVGKLYAFENYVASPKQNDEVTTCLIIGVRNNSSGTISYHRANVHPLESGQSLKRNNVYKLTINSVKKEGYTTELEAYKGETASLSYSINYWDMDSHGTVQFDGDNILAIPTKKVMFTPNGGSYNLGIFTFGEGTLSLSKKVLDDGISVSLNGKTLTVTATMLNDVKDERNGIVELTFGNLKATIDIVQLEGGDLYLKLNPKSIPNFANGAGVAAPSIAVEGSGDWNATIYPPGAGAFFSFVQTGTSAVTDYDSDKAFNNIIPIYTHTANTATAPRYGFLVVSLKEDPSVQSTMLLIQNGEPGFELTPSVSSIDFEYDGELTITGNNTNTFLVNPGLNTDGTSVNQWRYVLEGDNTGAFEIKDVHDDANLKLNRITVTAKENASNNTLNARLHLELVADPNVKSQVITITQKPMTLNTGIVGNTLYVSENKDETQFVNLQSGKNMKWIAELEQPEPALAHTYVIKMVGENGTEMPWGTEYAIGTKFKIQLPKTLYKDANRDITYHVKLNLVGTDVSARLAVVRTVLKPIAINVANLYGGYGALGNGILSTFRDYGNYPTFFGPQGIVYTPVTPTLPNNESNSAGVGSNIPDNVNVLFSGRYATSVSNYYDNLITWLENSPNKNRFAVISLDNSNSENQALFAKFASWGYKYRGNSGSYATWVTTHANDPVWDYIVKNGPFSNYRPSQQINFNASFYRDGISGTFDVPAGVTNVLEVAGNGCSLSIDLQKRVIFIGDTQHTNTWTPTYSGLATVTDNEYYGRGVLWATLWAIIYNTAQYGDHFTDALK
;
A
#
# COMPACT_ATOMS: atom_id res chain seq x y z
N MET A 1 40.10 36.28 23.18
CA MET A 1 41.20 36.47 22.22
C MET A 1 40.60 36.23 20.84
N TYR A 2 40.45 37.30 20.06
CA TYR A 2 40.32 37.41 18.58
C TYR A 2 39.55 36.39 17.72
N ASN A 3 38.67 36.94 16.84
CA ASN A 3 38.36 36.66 15.41
C ASN A 3 38.54 35.22 14.84
N ASP A 4 37.72 34.69 13.93
CA ASP A 4 37.06 35.31 12.77
C ASP A 4 36.09 34.30 12.08
N LYS A 5 35.22 34.84 11.21
CA LYS A 5 34.52 34.21 10.05
C LYS A 5 33.10 33.63 10.14
N ASN A 6 32.16 34.48 9.66
CA ASN A 6 31.09 34.21 8.70
C ASN A 6 31.37 33.09 7.66
N TYR A 7 30.40 32.20 7.40
CA TYR A 7 29.66 32.14 6.11
C TYR A 7 28.60 31.01 6.08
N SER A 8 27.45 31.35 5.46
CA SER A 8 26.47 30.44 4.86
C SER A 8 25.38 29.79 5.73
N MET A 9 24.59 30.64 6.40
CA MET A 9 23.19 30.35 6.75
C MET A 9 22.28 31.23 5.88
N LYS A 10 22.24 30.98 4.56
CA LYS A 10 21.42 31.76 3.61
C LYS A 10 20.89 30.96 2.40
N LYS A 11 20.84 29.63 2.49
CA LYS A 11 20.37 28.78 1.36
C LYS A 11 19.30 27.73 1.69
N ILE A 12 18.83 27.62 2.93
CA ILE A 12 17.77 26.64 3.28
C ILE A 12 16.43 27.32 3.61
N LEU A 13 16.41 28.61 3.96
CA LEU A 13 15.16 29.37 4.13
C LEU A 13 14.49 29.76 2.80
N TRP A 14 15.17 29.57 1.66
CA TRP A 14 14.65 29.93 0.33
C TRP A 14 13.89 28.79 -0.36
N TYR A 15 14.11 27.52 0.04
CA TYR A 15 13.44 26.38 -0.59
C TYR A 15 12.14 25.95 0.11
N VAL A 16 11.98 26.28 1.39
CA VAL A 16 10.72 26.01 2.13
C VAL A 16 9.64 27.07 1.82
N PHE A 17 10.04 28.26 1.36
CA PHE A 17 9.10 29.30 0.90
C PHE A 17 8.64 29.14 -0.56
N LEU A 18 9.23 28.21 -1.32
CA LEU A 18 8.92 27.96 -2.74
C LEU A 18 8.01 26.74 -2.97
N LEU A 19 7.68 25.97 -1.92
CA LEU A 19 6.81 24.79 -2.02
C LEU A 19 5.44 24.96 -1.35
N ILE A 20 5.22 26.06 -0.63
CA ILE A 20 3.90 26.42 -0.07
C ILE A 20 3.08 27.30 -1.04
N THR A 21 3.71 27.86 -2.08
CA THR A 21 3.05 28.64 -3.15
C THR A 21 2.60 27.81 -4.35
N ALA A 22 2.88 26.50 -4.40
CA ALA A 22 2.53 25.64 -5.54
C ALA A 22 1.29 24.74 -5.35
N VAL A 23 0.61 24.81 -4.19
CA VAL A 23 -0.61 24.00 -3.90
C VAL A 23 -1.86 24.87 -3.68
N PHE A 24 -1.77 26.18 -3.85
CA PHE A 24 -2.93 27.10 -3.81
C PHE A 24 -3.17 27.88 -5.12
N THR A 25 -2.55 27.49 -6.22
CA THR A 25 -2.76 28.07 -7.57
C THR A 25 -3.01 26.99 -8.61
N SER A 26 -4.19 26.36 -8.51
CA SER A 26 -4.88 25.78 -9.66
C SER A 26 -6.39 25.87 -9.44
N CYS A 27 -6.87 27.11 -9.41
CA CYS A 27 -8.26 27.58 -9.57
C CYS A 27 -8.46 28.83 -8.69
N ARG A 28 -7.69 29.88 -8.98
CA ARG A 28 -8.12 31.24 -8.72
C ARG A 28 -7.74 32.06 -9.94
N ILE A 29 -8.81 32.49 -10.59
CA ILE A 29 -8.93 33.45 -11.67
C ILE A 29 -7.89 34.56 -11.55
N ASP A 30 -7.02 34.66 -12.54
CA ASP A 30 -6.30 35.89 -12.88
C ASP A 30 -7.33 36.89 -13.42
N ASP A 31 -7.81 37.79 -12.57
CA ASP A 31 -8.54 39.00 -12.99
C ASP A 31 -8.18 40.15 -12.04
N GLU A 32 -6.91 40.56 -11.98
CA GLU A 32 -6.54 41.92 -11.55
C GLU A 32 -5.20 42.30 -12.19
N ASP A 33 -5.24 42.76 -13.44
CA ASP A 33 -4.54 43.97 -13.90
C ASP A 33 -4.58 44.08 -15.43
N ARG A 34 -5.76 44.43 -15.96
CA ARG A 34 -5.85 45.13 -17.25
C ARG A 34 -7.13 45.91 -17.51
N PHE A 35 -7.79 46.47 -16.49
CA PHE A 35 -8.71 47.59 -16.74
C PHE A 35 -8.59 48.64 -15.64
N SER A 36 -7.95 49.75 -16.00
CA SER A 36 -8.03 51.01 -15.30
C SER A 36 -9.49 51.35 -14.97
N SER A 37 -9.78 51.50 -13.68
CA SER A 37 -10.95 52.21 -13.19
C SER A 37 -10.95 53.64 -13.75
N GLY A 38 -11.98 54.00 -14.52
CA GLY A 38 -12.19 55.39 -14.92
C GLY A 38 -12.87 55.54 -16.27
N LYS A 39 -14.19 55.73 -16.24
CA LYS A 39 -15.04 56.21 -17.36
C LYS A 39 -14.98 55.38 -18.65
N ASN A 40 -15.91 54.45 -18.82
CA ASN A 40 -16.50 54.18 -20.14
C ASN A 40 -17.88 53.53 -19.93
N GLY A 41 -18.96 54.22 -20.29
CA GLY A 41 -20.34 53.74 -20.17
C GLY A 41 -20.67 52.63 -21.18
N LYS A 42 -19.96 51.50 -21.11
CA LYS A 42 -20.08 50.35 -22.01
C LYS A 42 -20.48 49.10 -21.24
N LEU A 43 -21.36 48.29 -21.81
CA LEU A 43 -21.83 47.01 -21.27
C LEU A 43 -20.93 45.87 -21.77
N ILE A 44 -20.48 44.98 -20.90
CA ILE A 44 -19.77 43.78 -21.35
C ILE A 44 -20.80 42.71 -21.73
N ILE A 45 -20.70 42.17 -22.95
CA ILE A 45 -21.59 41.11 -23.44
C ILE A 45 -20.74 39.89 -23.77
N ASN A 46 -21.19 38.73 -23.30
CA ASN A 46 -20.62 37.43 -23.64
C ASN A 46 -21.69 36.58 -24.33
N PHE A 47 -21.39 36.03 -25.51
CA PHE A 47 -22.30 35.14 -26.23
C PHE A 47 -21.83 33.70 -26.14
N SER A 48 -22.76 32.77 -25.92
CA SER A 48 -22.50 31.34 -26.03
C SER A 48 -23.65 30.68 -26.78
N VAL A 49 -23.37 29.62 -27.53
CA VAL A 49 -24.42 28.78 -28.12
C VAL A 49 -24.64 27.61 -27.17
N GLN A 50 -25.90 27.32 -26.83
CA GLN A 50 -26.22 26.15 -26.04
C GLN A 50 -25.95 24.89 -26.85
N ASP A 51 -25.13 23.99 -26.31
CA ASP A 51 -24.90 22.70 -26.95
C ASP A 51 -26.23 21.95 -27.16
N PRO A 52 -26.37 21.24 -28.28
CA PRO A 52 -27.58 20.47 -28.55
C PRO A 52 -27.64 19.24 -27.63
N THR A 53 -28.87 18.85 -27.28
CA THR A 53 -29.12 17.73 -26.37
C THR A 53 -29.78 16.55 -27.10
N SER A 54 -29.42 15.31 -26.74
CA SER A 54 -30.20 14.11 -27.08
C SER A 54 -30.50 13.28 -25.84
N GLY A 55 -31.46 12.36 -25.97
CA GLY A 55 -31.55 11.23 -25.04
C GLY A 55 -30.32 10.30 -25.07
N LEU A 56 -30.17 9.53 -23.97
CA LEU A 56 -29.23 8.44 -23.67
C LEU A 56 -27.81 8.55 -24.26
N ALA A 57 -26.97 9.36 -23.61
CA ALA A 57 -25.56 9.05 -23.31
C ALA A 57 -24.98 10.10 -22.34
N THR A 58 -25.07 9.82 -21.04
CA THR A 58 -24.13 10.30 -20.00
C THR A 58 -23.59 11.73 -20.16
N ARG A 59 -24.41 12.76 -19.91
CA ARG A 59 -23.95 14.15 -19.63
C ARG A 59 -22.92 14.76 -20.62
N ALA A 60 -22.76 14.22 -21.82
CA ALA A 60 -22.16 15.00 -22.89
C ALA A 60 -23.33 15.70 -23.57
N ALA A 61 -23.36 17.03 -23.47
CA ALA A 61 -23.79 17.83 -24.59
C ALA A 61 -23.35 17.11 -25.88
N ILE A 62 -24.26 16.80 -26.80
CA ILE A 62 -23.76 16.31 -28.09
C ILE A 62 -22.99 17.48 -28.65
N ALA A 63 -21.73 17.26 -28.97
CA ALA A 63 -20.93 18.29 -29.58
C ALA A 63 -21.70 18.83 -30.81
N PRO A 64 -21.77 20.15 -30.97
CA PRO A 64 -22.27 20.69 -32.22
C PRO A 64 -21.44 20.12 -33.38
N GLU A 65 -22.11 19.80 -34.48
CA GLU A 65 -21.45 19.38 -35.70
C GLU A 65 -20.90 20.61 -36.43
N GLU A 66 -20.01 20.39 -37.39
CA GLU A 66 -19.32 21.48 -38.10
C GLU A 66 -20.31 22.52 -38.66
N GLY A 67 -20.09 23.77 -38.26
CA GLY A 67 -20.90 24.91 -38.64
C GLY A 67 -22.09 25.21 -37.73
N GLU A 68 -22.60 24.25 -36.95
CA GLU A 68 -23.82 24.45 -36.15
C GLU A 68 -23.69 25.56 -35.09
N GLU A 69 -22.47 25.90 -34.67
CA GLU A 69 -22.17 26.98 -33.71
C GLU A 69 -21.84 28.33 -34.38
N ASN A 70 -21.80 28.37 -35.72
CA ASN A 70 -21.44 29.58 -36.45
C ASN A 70 -22.52 30.64 -36.30
N VAL A 71 -22.07 31.85 -35.93
CA VAL A 71 -22.91 33.04 -35.87
C VAL A 71 -22.34 34.10 -36.79
N LYS A 72 -23.04 34.34 -37.90
CA LYS A 72 -22.67 35.31 -38.92
C LYS A 72 -23.22 36.70 -38.59
N THR A 73 -24.43 36.76 -38.04
CA THR A 73 -25.11 38.00 -37.61
C THR A 73 -25.82 37.81 -36.28
N ILE A 74 -25.88 38.87 -35.47
CA ILE A 74 -26.66 38.95 -34.22
C ILE A 74 -27.41 40.28 -34.18
N ASP A 75 -28.73 40.23 -34.05
CA ASP A 75 -29.57 41.37 -33.77
C ASP A 75 -29.94 41.40 -32.28
N LEU A 76 -29.59 42.49 -31.61
CA LEU A 76 -29.96 42.82 -30.24
C LEU A 76 -31.08 43.88 -30.25
N ILE A 77 -32.24 43.51 -29.71
CA ILE A 77 -33.46 44.31 -29.77
C ILE A 77 -33.87 44.69 -28.35
N PHE A 78 -33.81 45.98 -28.04
CA PHE A 78 -33.99 46.51 -26.69
C PHE A 78 -35.40 47.08 -26.51
N PHE A 79 -36.06 46.67 -25.44
CA PHE A 79 -37.35 47.17 -24.98
C PHE A 79 -37.23 47.76 -23.57
N GLU A 80 -38.12 48.68 -23.23
CA GLU A 80 -38.26 49.15 -21.85
C GLU A 80 -38.55 47.98 -20.91
N SER A 81 -37.82 47.85 -19.80
CA SER A 81 -38.09 46.78 -18.85
C SER A 81 -39.22 47.15 -17.89
N ASN A 82 -40.23 46.28 -17.76
CA ASN A 82 -41.30 46.43 -16.78
C ASN A 82 -41.82 45.07 -16.30
N ASN A 83 -42.55 45.05 -15.18
CA ASN A 83 -42.97 43.80 -14.53
C ASN A 83 -44.06 43.02 -15.29
N ASN A 84 -44.64 43.59 -16.35
CA ASN A 84 -45.74 43.00 -17.10
C ASN A 84 -45.41 42.73 -18.58
N GLY A 85 -44.15 42.95 -19.01
CA GLY A 85 -43.67 42.69 -20.36
C GLY A 85 -44.25 43.61 -21.45
N THR A 86 -44.86 44.73 -21.07
CA THR A 86 -45.52 45.67 -22.01
C THR A 86 -44.61 46.79 -22.49
N GLY A 87 -43.31 46.68 -22.25
CA GLY A 87 -42.31 47.67 -22.63
C GLY A 87 -42.25 47.93 -24.13
N THR A 88 -42.15 49.19 -24.52
CA THR A 88 -42.02 49.60 -25.92
C THR A 88 -40.58 49.51 -26.40
N PHE A 89 -40.39 49.31 -27.71
CA PHE A 89 -39.09 49.33 -28.38
C PHE A 89 -38.27 50.60 -28.06
N LYS A 90 -36.96 50.44 -27.81
CA LYS A 90 -36.01 51.51 -27.50
C LYS A 90 -34.81 51.58 -28.43
N GLY A 91 -34.30 50.44 -28.90
CA GLY A 91 -33.09 50.41 -29.70
C GLY A 91 -32.86 49.07 -30.38
N TRP A 92 -32.10 49.10 -31.47
CA TRP A 92 -31.74 47.91 -32.24
C TRP A 92 -30.27 48.00 -32.62
N LYS A 93 -29.50 46.94 -32.35
CA LYS A 93 -28.12 46.83 -32.83
C LYS A 93 -27.93 45.52 -33.56
N GLU A 94 -27.49 45.63 -34.80
CA GLU A 94 -26.99 44.49 -35.57
C GLU A 94 -25.47 44.41 -35.39
N LEU A 95 -24.97 43.21 -35.14
CA LEU A 95 -23.57 42.86 -35.10
C LEU A 95 -23.31 41.82 -36.19
N SER A 96 -22.37 42.11 -37.08
CA SER A 96 -22.04 41.22 -38.21
C SER A 96 -20.57 40.83 -38.12
N ALA A 97 -20.28 39.54 -38.24
CA ALA A 97 -18.91 39.03 -38.21
C ALA A 97 -18.15 39.50 -39.46
N THR A 98 -17.01 40.18 -39.28
CA THR A 98 -16.09 40.51 -40.36
C THR A 98 -14.74 39.85 -40.13
N SER A 99 -13.90 39.75 -41.16
CA SER A 99 -12.53 39.22 -41.02
C SER A 99 -11.67 40.01 -40.03
N GLU A 100 -11.99 41.28 -39.81
CA GLU A 100 -11.28 42.18 -38.88
C GLU A 100 -11.89 42.18 -37.47
N ASN A 101 -13.19 41.88 -37.33
CA ASN A 101 -13.91 41.79 -36.06
C ASN A 101 -14.81 40.53 -36.06
N PRO A 102 -14.24 39.34 -35.79
CA PRO A 102 -15.04 38.12 -35.69
C PRO A 102 -15.95 38.16 -34.46
N LEU A 103 -17.17 37.61 -34.59
CA LEU A 103 -18.03 37.33 -33.45
C LEU A 103 -17.53 36.04 -32.78
N VAL A 104 -16.58 36.19 -31.86
CA VAL A 104 -16.00 35.04 -31.16
C VAL A 104 -16.89 34.66 -29.98
N MET A 105 -17.47 33.46 -30.04
CA MET A 105 -18.24 32.91 -28.92
C MET A 105 -17.38 32.76 -27.67
N ASN A 106 -18.03 32.77 -26.51
CA ASN A 106 -17.44 32.64 -25.18
C ASN A 106 -16.39 33.72 -24.84
N THR A 107 -16.38 34.84 -25.56
CA THR A 107 -15.44 35.96 -25.36
C THR A 107 -16.20 37.22 -24.93
N ASP A 108 -15.62 37.98 -24.00
CA ASP A 108 -16.17 39.25 -23.54
C ASP A 108 -16.00 40.34 -24.60
N MET A 109 -17.10 40.99 -24.97
CA MET A 109 -17.12 42.09 -25.93
C MET A 109 -17.70 43.35 -25.27
N ALA A 110 -17.06 44.50 -25.49
CA ALA A 110 -17.54 45.78 -25.00
C ALA A 110 -18.61 46.36 -25.95
N PHE A 111 -19.81 46.57 -25.44
CA PHE A 111 -20.96 47.11 -26.15
C PHE A 111 -21.22 48.55 -25.74
N ASP A 112 -21.24 49.46 -26.72
CA ASP A 112 -21.44 50.88 -26.50
C ASP A 112 -22.89 51.29 -26.80
N PHE A 113 -23.57 51.87 -25.80
CA PHE A 113 -24.95 52.34 -25.95
C PHE A 113 -25.08 53.71 -26.60
N SER A 114 -23.99 54.45 -26.77
CA SER A 114 -24.02 55.84 -27.25
C SER A 114 -24.70 56.01 -28.61
N ASP A 115 -24.52 55.06 -29.52
CA ASP A 115 -25.16 55.06 -30.85
C ASP A 115 -26.67 54.77 -30.83
N LEU A 116 -27.19 54.22 -29.73
CA LEU A 116 -28.59 53.77 -29.61
C LEU A 116 -29.44 54.69 -28.73
N GLY A 117 -28.84 55.70 -28.09
CA GLY A 117 -29.53 56.57 -27.13
C GLY A 117 -29.99 55.84 -25.85
N LEU A 118 -29.41 54.68 -25.54
CA LEU A 118 -29.68 53.91 -24.34
C LEU A 118 -28.74 54.31 -23.20
N ASN A 119 -29.12 54.05 -21.95
CA ASN A 119 -28.33 54.38 -20.76
C ASN A 119 -27.89 53.12 -20.02
N MET A 120 -26.63 53.08 -19.61
CA MET A 120 -26.07 51.97 -18.82
C MET A 120 -26.81 51.71 -17.51
N THR A 121 -27.38 52.75 -16.90
CA THR A 121 -28.05 52.67 -15.60
C THR A 121 -29.52 52.26 -15.67
N ASP A 122 -30.08 52.07 -16.87
CA ASP A 122 -31.48 51.68 -17.04
C ASP A 122 -31.58 50.16 -17.24
N ALA A 123 -32.73 49.59 -16.87
CA ALA A 123 -33.07 48.19 -17.12
C ALA A 123 -33.73 48.01 -18.50
N TYR A 124 -33.39 46.93 -19.20
CA TYR A 124 -33.92 46.62 -20.54
C TYR A 124 -34.30 45.14 -20.65
N ASP A 125 -35.44 44.88 -21.30
CA ASP A 125 -35.79 43.55 -21.80
C ASP A 125 -35.22 43.40 -23.21
N ILE A 126 -34.48 42.32 -23.46
CA ILE A 126 -33.67 42.14 -24.67
C ILE A 126 -34.14 40.87 -25.40
N LEU A 127 -34.54 41.04 -26.66
CA LEU A 127 -34.71 39.94 -27.60
C LEU A 127 -33.46 39.83 -28.47
N VAL A 128 -32.95 38.61 -28.62
CA VAL A 128 -31.74 38.32 -29.41
C VAL A 128 -32.08 37.31 -30.48
N VAL A 129 -31.71 37.60 -31.71
CA VAL A 129 -31.82 36.66 -32.83
C VAL A 129 -30.51 36.65 -33.61
N ALA A 130 -30.04 35.47 -33.98
CA ALA A 130 -28.82 35.27 -34.73
C ALA A 130 -29.12 34.55 -36.05
N ASN A 131 -28.35 34.86 -37.09
CA ASN A 131 -28.45 34.26 -38.43
C ASN A 131 -29.83 34.39 -39.10
N ILE A 132 -30.60 35.42 -38.78
CA ILE A 132 -31.83 35.73 -39.53
C ILE A 132 -31.46 36.17 -40.96
N GLY A 133 -32.16 35.66 -41.95
CA GLY A 133 -31.95 35.95 -43.37
C GLY A 133 -33.13 35.52 -44.23
N ASP A 134 -33.03 35.75 -45.54
CA ASP A 134 -34.16 35.61 -46.47
C ASP A 134 -34.77 34.19 -46.51
N ASN A 135 -33.97 33.16 -46.22
CA ASN A 135 -34.42 31.76 -46.17
C ASN A 135 -35.45 31.47 -45.06
N TYR A 136 -35.58 32.38 -44.09
CA TYR A 136 -36.52 32.26 -42.96
C TYR A 136 -37.74 33.18 -43.09
N LEU A 137 -37.83 33.96 -44.18
CA LEU A 137 -38.94 34.87 -44.44
C LEU A 137 -40.06 34.15 -45.20
N SER A 138 -41.23 34.81 -45.33
CA SER A 138 -42.47 34.19 -45.81
C SER A 138 -42.30 33.29 -47.04
N ALA A 139 -42.95 32.12 -47.00
CA ALA A 139 -42.86 31.09 -48.04
C ALA A 139 -43.37 31.53 -49.44
N ASP A 140 -44.16 32.62 -49.50
CA ASP A 140 -44.63 33.25 -50.73
C ASP A 140 -43.73 34.41 -51.22
N SER A 141 -42.58 34.62 -50.56
CA SER A 141 -41.60 35.69 -50.85
C SER A 141 -42.18 37.11 -50.75
N SER A 142 -43.30 37.31 -50.04
CA SER A 142 -43.99 38.60 -49.94
C SER A 142 -43.42 39.55 -48.87
N GLN A 143 -42.65 39.02 -47.91
CA GLN A 143 -42.10 39.79 -46.79
C GLN A 143 -40.58 39.94 -46.91
N THR A 144 -40.09 41.18 -46.85
CA THR A 144 -38.67 41.52 -46.79
C THR A 144 -38.14 41.55 -45.36
N LEU A 145 -36.82 41.45 -45.18
CA LEU A 145 -36.18 41.53 -43.85
C LEU A 145 -36.49 42.86 -43.15
N ASP A 146 -36.56 43.95 -43.90
CA ASP A 146 -36.90 45.27 -43.36
C ASP A 146 -38.33 45.34 -42.85
N GLU A 147 -39.30 44.73 -43.56
CA GLU A 147 -40.68 44.62 -43.10
C GLU A 147 -40.81 43.74 -41.86
N TRP A 148 -40.03 42.66 -41.79
CA TRP A 148 -39.95 41.81 -40.60
C TRP A 148 -39.39 42.58 -39.39
N LYS A 149 -38.28 43.32 -39.57
CA LYS A 149 -37.72 44.20 -38.54
C LYS A 149 -38.69 45.30 -38.13
N ALA A 150 -39.44 45.88 -39.07
CA ALA A 150 -40.45 46.90 -38.80
C ALA A 150 -41.63 46.36 -37.97
N ALA A 151 -42.07 45.12 -38.24
CA ALA A 151 -43.11 44.46 -37.46
C ALA A 151 -42.73 44.32 -35.98
N ILE A 152 -41.48 43.98 -35.68
CA ILE A 152 -40.98 43.89 -34.30
C ILE A 152 -40.98 45.26 -33.62
N LYS A 153 -40.47 46.28 -34.30
CA LYS A 153 -40.41 47.66 -33.77
C LYS A 153 -41.78 48.24 -33.42
N SER A 154 -42.84 47.74 -34.06
CA SER A 154 -44.22 48.18 -33.85
C SER A 154 -44.92 47.52 -32.64
N LYS A 155 -44.30 46.52 -32.01
CA LYS A 155 -44.86 45.72 -30.92
C LYS A 155 -44.21 46.05 -29.58
N ASN A 156 -44.87 45.72 -28.47
CA ASN A 156 -44.21 45.66 -27.17
C ASN A 156 -43.43 44.33 -26.99
N PHE A 157 -42.61 44.21 -25.94
CA PHE A 157 -41.76 43.04 -25.70
C PHE A 157 -42.56 41.71 -25.70
N LYS A 158 -43.67 41.65 -24.96
CA LYS A 158 -44.52 40.45 -24.87
C LYS A 158 -45.15 40.08 -26.21
N GLU A 159 -45.70 41.06 -26.94
CA GLU A 159 -46.26 40.87 -28.28
C GLU A 159 -45.20 40.44 -29.30
N ALA A 160 -44.01 41.04 -29.28
CA ALA A 160 -42.91 40.69 -30.18
C ALA A 160 -42.43 39.25 -29.92
N LYS A 161 -42.30 38.86 -28.65
CA LYS A 161 -41.94 37.49 -28.27
C LYS A 161 -43.01 36.47 -28.70
N ALA A 162 -44.29 36.82 -28.58
CA ALA A 162 -45.41 35.91 -28.83
C ALA A 162 -45.84 35.81 -30.30
N ASP A 163 -45.71 36.86 -31.11
CA ASP A 163 -46.35 36.92 -32.44
C ASP A 163 -45.37 36.70 -33.60
N ILE A 164 -44.08 36.94 -33.39
CA ILE A 164 -43.11 37.00 -34.48
C ILE A 164 -42.71 35.59 -34.92
N LYS A 165 -42.92 35.32 -36.20
CA LYS A 165 -42.67 34.03 -36.83
C LYS A 165 -41.61 34.11 -37.92
N VAL A 166 -41.04 32.95 -38.19
CA VAL A 166 -40.20 32.62 -39.35
C VAL A 166 -40.78 31.41 -40.07
N PHE A 167 -40.41 31.21 -41.32
CA PHE A 167 -40.97 30.20 -42.22
C PHE A 167 -39.89 29.37 -42.89
N LEU A 168 -40.24 28.18 -43.35
CA LEU A 168 -39.40 27.36 -44.24
C LEU A 168 -40.12 27.14 -45.57
N THR A 169 -39.31 26.91 -46.60
CA THR A 169 -39.79 26.56 -47.95
C THR A 169 -39.28 25.18 -48.32
N GLY A 170 -40.15 24.35 -48.90
CA GLY A 170 -39.80 23.00 -49.37
C GLY A 170 -39.37 22.95 -50.83
N THR A 171 -38.93 21.78 -51.26
CA THR A 171 -38.54 21.45 -52.64
C THR A 171 -39.65 20.69 -53.39
N ASP A 172 -39.52 20.50 -54.71
CA ASP A 172 -40.42 19.64 -55.50
C ASP A 172 -40.45 18.19 -54.96
N GLU A 173 -41.65 17.63 -54.79
CA GLU A 173 -41.87 16.25 -54.31
C GLU A 173 -41.30 15.17 -55.25
N ASN A 174 -41.04 15.51 -56.51
CA ASN A 174 -40.54 14.59 -57.55
C ASN A 174 -39.04 14.74 -57.83
N ALA A 175 -38.38 15.77 -57.30
CA ALA A 175 -36.97 16.03 -57.56
C ALA A 175 -36.11 15.52 -56.38
N PRO A 176 -35.07 14.72 -56.64
CA PRO A 176 -34.01 14.49 -55.66
C PRO A 176 -33.13 15.74 -55.61
N GLU A 177 -33.69 16.86 -55.18
CA GLU A 177 -32.93 18.10 -55.09
C GLU A 177 -32.06 18.04 -53.83
N TYR A 178 -30.76 17.86 -54.07
CA TYR A 178 -29.66 17.97 -53.11
C TYR A 178 -28.93 19.33 -53.23
N THR A 179 -29.31 20.13 -54.22
CA THR A 179 -28.69 21.41 -54.61
C THR A 179 -29.28 22.62 -53.89
N THR A 180 -30.46 22.47 -53.29
CA THR A 180 -31.23 23.52 -52.60
C THR A 180 -31.47 23.09 -51.16
N LYS A 181 -30.64 23.61 -50.23
CA LYS A 181 -30.76 23.36 -48.79
C LYS A 181 -31.34 24.62 -48.12
N PRO A 182 -32.62 24.63 -47.74
CA PRO A 182 -33.21 25.77 -47.06
C PRO A 182 -32.60 26.02 -45.67
N LEU A 183 -31.93 25.01 -45.10
CA LEU A 183 -31.25 25.06 -43.80
C LEU A 183 -29.80 24.61 -43.96
N GLU A 184 -28.86 25.53 -43.73
CA GLU A 184 -27.42 25.29 -43.74
C GLU A 184 -26.90 25.27 -42.30
N SER A 185 -26.01 24.32 -41.95
CA SER A 185 -25.48 24.19 -40.59
C SER A 185 -24.78 25.47 -40.13
N GLU A 186 -24.08 26.16 -41.03
CA GLU A 186 -23.38 27.43 -40.72
C GLU A 186 -24.27 28.67 -40.55
N ALA A 187 -25.58 28.55 -40.78
CA ALA A 187 -26.52 29.67 -40.77
C ALA A 187 -27.87 29.28 -40.12
N LEU A 188 -27.81 28.41 -39.11
CA LEU A 188 -28.99 28.05 -38.33
C LEU A 188 -29.48 29.26 -37.55
N LEU A 189 -30.77 29.57 -37.66
CA LEU A 189 -31.43 30.60 -36.85
C LEU A 189 -31.28 30.23 -35.37
N MET A 190 -30.84 31.18 -34.56
CA MET A 190 -30.77 31.01 -33.11
C MET A 190 -31.41 32.20 -32.41
N SER A 191 -31.93 31.99 -31.21
CA SER A 191 -32.59 33.05 -30.47
C SER A 191 -32.51 32.84 -28.97
N THR A 192 -32.69 33.93 -28.23
CA THR A 192 -32.91 33.92 -26.79
C THR A 192 -33.57 35.23 -26.34
N SER A 193 -34.09 35.25 -25.11
CA SER A 193 -34.61 36.46 -24.48
C SER A 193 -34.06 36.57 -23.07
N LEU A 194 -33.65 37.77 -22.67
CA LEU A 194 -33.10 38.03 -21.34
C LEU A 194 -33.42 39.44 -20.85
N ARG A 195 -33.20 39.69 -19.56
CA ARG A 195 -33.30 41.02 -18.95
C ARG A 195 -31.93 41.49 -18.50
N LYS A 196 -31.61 42.75 -18.81
CA LYS A 196 -30.48 43.49 -18.21
C LYS A 196 -31.03 44.37 -17.10
N GLU A 197 -30.51 44.23 -15.89
CA GLU A 197 -30.87 45.07 -14.76
C GLU A 197 -30.07 46.39 -14.73
N SER A 198 -30.55 47.36 -13.94
CA SER A 198 -29.95 48.70 -13.84
C SER A 198 -28.49 48.68 -13.34
N GLN A 199 -28.16 47.70 -12.50
CA GLN A 199 -26.81 47.50 -11.96
C GLN A 199 -25.89 46.65 -12.84
N ASP A 200 -26.41 46.01 -13.90
CA ASP A 200 -25.63 45.04 -14.66
C ASP A 200 -24.59 45.73 -15.55
N THR A 201 -23.32 45.44 -15.28
CA THR A 201 -22.18 45.86 -16.10
C THR A 201 -21.70 44.76 -17.05
N LYS A 202 -22.21 43.53 -16.89
CA LYS A 202 -21.93 42.38 -17.74
C LYS A 202 -23.18 41.51 -17.90
N ILE A 203 -23.47 41.06 -19.12
CA ILE A 203 -24.56 40.11 -19.41
C ILE A 203 -24.04 38.92 -20.24
N SER A 204 -24.60 37.74 -19.96
CA SER A 204 -24.35 36.51 -20.72
C SER A 204 -25.57 36.14 -21.54
N ILE A 205 -25.37 35.96 -22.85
CA ILE A 205 -26.42 35.67 -23.82
C ILE A 205 -26.21 34.24 -24.33
N VAL A 206 -27.11 33.35 -23.94
CA VAL A 206 -27.08 31.94 -24.34
C VAL A 206 -28.08 31.71 -25.47
N LEU A 207 -27.61 31.48 -26.68
CA LEU A 207 -28.41 31.27 -27.89
C LEU A 207 -28.86 29.81 -28.01
N GLN A 208 -30.12 29.60 -28.40
CA GLN A 208 -30.68 28.28 -28.72
C GLN A 208 -30.98 28.19 -30.22
N ARG A 209 -30.57 27.08 -30.86
CA ARG A 209 -30.94 26.81 -32.25
C ARG A 209 -32.44 26.61 -32.37
N ALA A 210 -33.02 27.17 -33.42
CA ALA A 210 -34.46 27.12 -33.70
C ALA A 210 -34.95 25.78 -34.29
N VAL A 211 -34.05 24.81 -34.51
CA VAL A 211 -34.32 23.57 -35.24
C VAL A 211 -34.12 22.33 -34.37
N SER A 212 -34.81 21.25 -34.73
CA SER A 212 -34.50 19.88 -34.35
C SER A 212 -33.54 19.27 -35.38
N ARG A 213 -32.48 18.60 -34.92
CA ARG A 213 -31.49 17.87 -35.72
C ARG A 213 -31.85 16.39 -35.79
N PHE A 214 -31.70 15.77 -36.96
CA PHE A 214 -31.90 14.34 -37.16
C PHE A 214 -30.60 13.67 -37.59
N ASP A 215 -30.12 12.72 -36.79
CA ASP A 215 -28.92 11.95 -37.12
C ASP A 215 -29.32 10.52 -37.45
N VAL A 216 -28.92 10.02 -38.62
CA VAL A 216 -29.32 8.69 -39.14
C VAL A 216 -28.11 7.76 -39.19
N TYR A 217 -28.19 6.71 -38.39
CA TYR A 217 -27.19 5.66 -38.30
C TYR A 217 -27.68 4.37 -38.95
N ASN A 218 -26.77 3.62 -39.55
CA ASN A 218 -27.08 2.32 -40.13
C ASN A 218 -26.41 1.17 -39.36
N SER A 219 -27.22 0.28 -38.79
CA SER A 219 -26.78 -0.98 -38.16
C SER A 219 -27.33 -2.21 -38.89
N ALA A 220 -28.06 -2.04 -40.00
CA ALA A 220 -28.59 -3.14 -40.79
C ALA A 220 -27.48 -3.78 -41.64
N ALA A 221 -27.03 -4.96 -41.20
CA ALA A 221 -26.03 -5.73 -41.93
C ALA A 221 -26.49 -6.06 -43.36
N GLY A 222 -25.60 -5.85 -44.34
CA GLY A 222 -25.88 -6.11 -45.76
C GLY A 222 -26.57 -4.97 -46.51
N TYR A 223 -26.81 -3.83 -45.86
CA TYR A 223 -27.38 -2.62 -46.49
C TYR A 223 -26.45 -1.43 -46.27
N THR A 224 -26.39 -0.51 -47.24
CA THR A 224 -25.63 0.75 -47.19
C THR A 224 -26.59 1.93 -47.23
N LEU A 225 -26.40 2.93 -46.36
CA LEU A 225 -27.19 4.17 -46.35
C LEU A 225 -26.74 5.07 -47.52
N GLU A 226 -27.65 5.47 -48.40
CA GLU A 226 -27.35 6.26 -49.60
C GLU A 226 -27.85 7.70 -49.49
N SER A 227 -29.06 7.90 -49.00
CA SER A 227 -29.65 9.24 -48.88
C SER A 227 -30.71 9.31 -47.81
N VAL A 228 -30.98 10.52 -47.31
CA VAL A 228 -32.09 10.80 -46.41
C VAL A 228 -32.71 12.13 -46.77
N SER A 229 -34.04 12.19 -46.80
CA SER A 229 -34.80 13.44 -46.95
C SER A 229 -35.81 13.64 -45.81
N VAL A 230 -36.02 14.91 -45.43
CA VAL A 230 -36.98 15.31 -44.40
C VAL A 230 -38.32 15.64 -45.05
N TRP A 231 -39.38 15.02 -44.55
CA TRP A 231 -40.74 15.15 -45.05
C TRP A 231 -41.68 15.54 -43.90
N ASN A 232 -42.84 16.12 -44.23
CA ASN A 232 -43.82 16.64 -43.28
C ASN A 232 -43.22 17.62 -42.25
N ALA A 233 -42.34 18.52 -42.71
CA ALA A 233 -41.79 19.54 -41.83
C ALA A 233 -42.85 20.59 -41.47
N TYR A 234 -42.80 21.09 -40.23
CA TYR A 234 -43.69 22.16 -39.80
C TYR A 234 -43.30 23.48 -40.49
N PRO A 235 -44.26 24.24 -41.05
CA PRO A 235 -43.94 25.32 -41.99
C PRO A 235 -43.45 26.63 -41.34
N SER A 236 -43.70 26.84 -40.05
CA SER A 236 -43.41 28.11 -39.38
C SER A 236 -43.04 27.95 -37.91
N LEU A 237 -42.20 28.83 -37.37
CA LEU A 237 -41.77 28.80 -35.98
C LEU A 237 -41.86 30.19 -35.36
N PHE A 238 -42.23 30.27 -34.07
CA PHE A 238 -42.04 31.48 -33.27
C PHE A 238 -40.58 31.63 -32.86
N VAL A 239 -40.02 32.82 -33.06
CA VAL A 239 -38.59 33.04 -32.94
C VAL A 239 -38.11 32.84 -31.50
N TRP A 240 -38.77 33.44 -30.50
CA TRP A 240 -38.29 33.47 -29.10
C TRP A 240 -39.09 32.54 -28.16
N ASN A 241 -39.24 31.28 -28.57
CA ASN A 241 -40.04 30.23 -27.94
C ASN A 241 -41.54 30.57 -27.95
N GLY A 242 -42.26 29.93 -28.86
CA GLY A 242 -43.73 29.94 -28.84
C GLY A 242 -44.25 28.83 -27.93
N GLU A 243 -45.40 29.06 -27.29
CA GLU A 243 -46.09 28.07 -26.46
C GLU A 243 -46.31 26.74 -27.24
N PRO A 244 -46.29 25.56 -26.61
CA PRO A 244 -46.67 24.28 -27.23
C PRO A 244 -48.10 24.30 -27.84
N ASN A 245 -48.96 25.21 -27.38
CA ASN A 245 -50.32 25.40 -27.87
C ASN A 245 -50.40 26.27 -29.15
N SER A 246 -49.26 26.76 -29.64
CA SER A 246 -49.19 27.58 -30.85
C SER A 246 -49.12 26.74 -32.15
N PHE A 247 -49.04 25.41 -32.01
CA PHE A 247 -49.10 24.48 -33.12
C PHE A 247 -50.50 24.42 -33.69
N ASP A 248 -50.69 25.12 -34.81
CA ASP A 248 -51.89 24.92 -35.61
C ASP A 248 -51.89 23.48 -36.15
N LYS A 249 -52.75 22.65 -35.55
CA LYS A 249 -53.00 21.25 -35.95
C LYS A 249 -53.49 21.16 -37.40
N LYS A 250 -54.03 22.24 -37.96
CA LYS A 250 -54.51 22.34 -39.34
C LYS A 250 -53.47 22.93 -40.30
N ALA A 251 -52.31 23.37 -39.81
CA ALA A 251 -51.25 23.89 -40.68
C ALA A 251 -50.84 22.82 -41.70
N LYS A 252 -50.87 23.17 -42.98
CA LYS A 252 -50.38 22.29 -44.03
C LYS A 252 -48.87 22.09 -43.85
N ARG A 253 -48.42 20.84 -43.70
CA ARG A 253 -46.99 20.54 -43.61
C ARG A 253 -46.31 20.76 -44.95
N ILE A 254 -45.02 21.03 -44.90
CA ILE A 254 -44.16 20.98 -46.07
C ILE A 254 -43.95 19.51 -46.40
N THR A 255 -44.53 19.04 -47.51
CA THR A 255 -44.50 17.63 -47.89
C THR A 255 -43.07 17.11 -47.95
N ARG A 256 -42.20 17.74 -48.75
CA ARG A 256 -40.76 17.47 -48.85
C ARG A 256 -39.99 18.76 -48.54
N LEU A 257 -39.16 18.74 -47.49
CA LEU A 257 -38.35 19.90 -47.11
C LEU A 257 -37.06 19.96 -47.93
N TYR A 258 -36.14 19.01 -47.72
CA TYR A 258 -34.93 18.81 -48.54
C TYR A 258 -34.33 17.41 -48.25
N GLY A 259 -33.30 17.02 -49.02
CA GLY A 259 -32.55 15.78 -48.77
C GLY A 259 -31.05 15.96 -48.87
N VAL A 260 -30.31 14.95 -48.40
CA VAL A 260 -28.85 14.87 -48.47
C VAL A 260 -28.41 13.47 -48.93
N GLU A 261 -27.37 13.43 -49.75
CA GLU A 261 -26.68 12.19 -50.11
C GLU A 261 -25.63 11.86 -49.04
N ASN A 262 -25.38 10.57 -48.86
CA ASN A 262 -24.33 10.08 -48.01
C ASN A 262 -23.00 10.08 -48.78
N GLU A 263 -21.98 10.74 -48.24
CA GLU A 263 -20.62 10.66 -48.77
C GLU A 263 -19.98 9.35 -48.27
N ALA A 264 -19.07 8.76 -49.05
CA ALA A 264 -18.56 7.41 -48.78
C ALA A 264 -18.02 7.28 -47.34
N ASP A 265 -18.59 6.33 -46.60
CA ASP A 265 -18.34 5.94 -45.20
C ASP A 265 -19.13 6.65 -44.08
N GLY A 266 -20.39 6.24 -43.94
CA GLY A 266 -20.96 5.87 -42.64
C GLY A 266 -21.70 6.94 -41.82
N ASN A 267 -23.04 6.89 -41.91
CA ASN A 267 -24.04 7.70 -41.17
C ASN A 267 -24.20 9.15 -41.68
N ILE A 268 -25.42 9.66 -41.58
CA ILE A 268 -25.74 11.07 -41.89
C ILE A 268 -25.97 11.78 -40.56
N VAL A 269 -25.00 12.60 -40.14
CA VAL A 269 -24.98 13.30 -38.85
C VAL A 269 -24.77 14.79 -39.12
N GLY A 270 -25.50 15.67 -38.44
CA GLY A 270 -25.28 17.13 -38.56
C GLY A 270 -25.73 17.76 -39.88
N LYS A 271 -26.62 17.09 -40.63
CA LYS A 271 -27.03 17.54 -41.99
C LYS A 271 -28.54 17.75 -42.16
N LEU A 272 -29.37 17.20 -41.28
CA LEU A 272 -30.82 17.18 -41.42
C LEU A 272 -31.48 17.97 -40.28
N TYR A 273 -32.29 18.95 -40.63
CA TYR A 273 -32.91 19.89 -39.71
C TYR A 273 -34.37 20.14 -40.08
N ALA A 274 -35.22 20.36 -39.07
CA ALA A 274 -36.57 20.90 -39.27
C ALA A 274 -36.99 21.73 -38.05
N PHE A 275 -38.06 22.50 -38.19
CA PHE A 275 -38.72 23.11 -37.04
C PHE A 275 -39.39 22.07 -36.14
N GLU A 276 -39.68 22.51 -34.92
CA GLU A 276 -40.48 21.79 -33.92
C GLU A 276 -41.81 21.28 -34.52
N ASN A 277 -42.31 20.13 -34.05
CA ASN A 277 -43.59 19.56 -34.51
C ASN A 277 -44.17 18.63 -33.44
N TYR A 278 -45.50 18.67 -33.27
CA TYR A 278 -46.21 17.90 -32.26
C TYR A 278 -47.41 17.17 -32.88
N VAL A 279 -47.45 15.84 -32.73
CA VAL A 279 -48.52 14.97 -33.24
C VAL A 279 -48.86 13.91 -32.21
N ALA A 280 -50.05 14.00 -31.61
CA ALA A 280 -50.50 13.10 -30.55
C ALA A 280 -50.65 11.62 -30.97
N SER A 281 -50.98 11.35 -32.23
CA SER A 281 -51.21 9.98 -32.72
C SER A 281 -50.68 9.78 -34.14
N PRO A 282 -49.35 9.63 -34.29
CA PRO A 282 -48.72 9.38 -35.57
C PRO A 282 -49.24 8.11 -36.25
N LYS A 283 -49.41 8.16 -37.57
CA LYS A 283 -49.73 7.02 -38.44
C LYS A 283 -48.66 6.88 -39.51
N GLN A 284 -48.47 5.64 -39.99
CA GLN A 284 -47.39 5.32 -40.92
C GLN A 284 -47.38 6.18 -42.19
N ASN A 285 -48.54 6.60 -42.71
CA ASN A 285 -48.66 7.35 -43.96
C ASN A 285 -49.39 8.70 -43.79
N ASP A 286 -49.45 9.27 -42.59
CA ASP A 286 -50.09 10.58 -42.41
C ASP A 286 -49.29 11.73 -43.05
N GLU A 287 -49.93 12.89 -43.18
CA GLU A 287 -49.37 14.12 -43.78
C GLU A 287 -48.93 15.14 -42.71
N VAL A 288 -48.86 14.74 -41.43
CA VAL A 288 -48.68 15.68 -40.30
C VAL A 288 -47.46 15.38 -39.43
N THR A 289 -47.06 14.10 -39.35
CA THR A 289 -45.92 13.61 -38.59
C THR A 289 -44.66 13.80 -39.41
N THR A 290 -43.71 14.59 -38.90
CA THR A 290 -42.39 14.76 -39.51
C THR A 290 -41.72 13.40 -39.63
N CYS A 291 -41.28 13.07 -40.83
CA CYS A 291 -40.72 11.76 -41.15
C CYS A 291 -39.47 11.91 -42.02
N LEU A 292 -38.65 10.86 -42.00
CA LEU A 292 -37.48 10.73 -42.85
C LEU A 292 -37.78 9.69 -43.92
N ILE A 293 -37.45 10.01 -45.16
CA ILE A 293 -37.42 9.05 -46.25
C ILE A 293 -35.97 8.65 -46.47
N ILE A 294 -35.68 7.37 -46.23
CA ILE A 294 -34.33 6.82 -46.13
C ILE A 294 -34.10 5.91 -47.32
N GLY A 295 -33.13 6.26 -48.17
CA GLY A 295 -32.64 5.43 -49.27
C GLY A 295 -31.54 4.50 -48.78
N VAL A 296 -31.73 3.18 -48.94
CA VAL A 296 -30.74 2.16 -48.61
C VAL A 296 -30.43 1.29 -49.84
N ARG A 297 -29.15 1.02 -50.07
CA ARG A 297 -28.68 0.09 -51.08
C ARG A 297 -28.52 -1.30 -50.47
N ASN A 298 -29.13 -2.30 -51.08
CA ASN A 298 -28.87 -3.70 -50.74
C ASN A 298 -27.51 -4.11 -51.34
N ASN A 299 -26.56 -4.50 -50.49
CA ASN A 299 -25.19 -4.81 -50.92
C ASN A 299 -25.10 -6.09 -51.76
N SER A 300 -26.11 -6.96 -51.71
CA SER A 300 -26.16 -8.21 -52.47
C SER A 300 -26.75 -8.02 -53.87
N SER A 301 -27.77 -7.17 -54.02
CA SER A 301 -28.45 -6.92 -55.31
C SER A 301 -28.02 -5.62 -55.99
N GLY A 302 -27.32 -4.72 -55.28
CA GLY A 302 -26.95 -3.38 -55.74
C GLY A 302 -28.12 -2.40 -55.89
N THR A 303 -29.35 -2.83 -55.59
CA THR A 303 -30.58 -2.04 -55.77
C THR A 303 -30.78 -1.07 -54.61
N ILE A 304 -31.21 0.16 -54.91
CA ILE A 304 -31.59 1.15 -53.92
C ILE A 304 -33.10 1.07 -53.71
N SER A 305 -33.55 1.03 -52.46
CA SER A 305 -34.96 1.13 -52.09
C SER A 305 -35.18 2.17 -50.98
N TYR A 306 -36.35 2.80 -50.98
CA TYR A 306 -36.70 3.92 -50.11
C TYR A 306 -37.70 3.51 -49.03
N HIS A 307 -37.50 4.04 -47.83
CA HIS A 307 -38.26 3.67 -46.63
C HIS A 307 -38.68 4.88 -45.82
N ARG A 308 -39.94 4.91 -45.36
CA ARG A 308 -40.44 5.94 -44.44
C ARG A 308 -40.21 5.56 -42.99
N ALA A 309 -39.60 6.46 -42.23
CA ALA A 309 -39.48 6.40 -40.79
C ALA A 309 -40.06 7.67 -40.15
N ASN A 310 -41.10 7.53 -39.34
CA ASN A 310 -41.64 8.66 -38.59
C ASN A 310 -40.72 8.96 -37.40
N VAL A 311 -40.45 10.24 -37.11
CA VAL A 311 -39.50 10.62 -36.05
C VAL A 311 -40.19 10.62 -34.68
N HIS A 312 -40.54 9.44 -34.16
CA HIS A 312 -41.17 9.24 -32.86
C HIS A 312 -40.91 7.82 -32.31
N PRO A 313 -41.00 7.59 -30.98
CA PRO A 313 -40.94 6.25 -30.41
C PRO A 313 -42.17 5.44 -30.84
N LEU A 314 -41.99 4.12 -30.97
CA LEU A 314 -43.09 3.20 -31.30
C LEU A 314 -44.25 3.35 -30.30
N GLU A 315 -45.48 3.34 -30.82
CA GLU A 315 -46.73 3.42 -30.02
C GLU A 315 -46.91 4.72 -29.21
N SER A 316 -46.22 5.80 -29.60
CA SER A 316 -46.29 7.09 -28.90
C SER A 316 -46.44 8.30 -29.83
N GLY A 317 -46.76 9.46 -29.26
CA GLY A 317 -46.82 10.74 -29.97
C GLY A 317 -45.47 11.28 -30.47
N GLN A 318 -45.51 12.17 -31.47
CA GLN A 318 -44.37 13.00 -31.90
C GLN A 318 -44.35 14.35 -31.16
N SER A 319 -43.16 14.79 -30.72
CA SER A 319 -42.84 15.98 -29.95
C SER A 319 -41.38 16.36 -30.27
N LEU A 320 -41.19 17.03 -31.41
CA LEU A 320 -39.91 17.58 -31.85
C LEU A 320 -39.68 18.95 -31.24
N LYS A 321 -38.53 19.13 -30.59
CA LYS A 321 -38.15 20.36 -29.88
C LYS A 321 -36.91 21.00 -30.49
N ARG A 322 -36.81 22.32 -30.39
CA ARG A 322 -35.66 23.09 -30.88
C ARG A 322 -34.39 22.73 -30.09
N ASN A 323 -33.23 22.96 -30.69
CA ASN A 323 -31.90 22.66 -30.14
C ASN A 323 -31.73 21.20 -29.65
N ASN A 324 -32.43 20.25 -30.29
CA ASN A 324 -32.41 18.83 -29.92
C ASN A 324 -32.01 17.92 -31.06
N VAL A 325 -31.34 16.83 -30.70
CA VAL A 325 -30.88 15.80 -31.63
C VAL A 325 -31.67 14.52 -31.44
N TYR A 326 -32.27 14.05 -32.53
CA TYR A 326 -33.00 12.81 -32.62
C TYR A 326 -32.18 11.80 -33.42
N LYS A 327 -31.52 10.90 -32.71
CA LYS A 327 -30.69 9.84 -33.32
C LYS A 327 -31.56 8.66 -33.72
N LEU A 328 -31.75 8.47 -35.02
CA LEU A 328 -32.41 7.32 -35.61
C LEU A 328 -31.38 6.26 -36.00
N THR A 329 -31.57 5.02 -35.57
CA THR A 329 -30.71 3.88 -35.94
C THR A 329 -31.52 2.85 -36.71
N ILE A 330 -31.09 2.56 -37.94
CA ILE A 330 -31.67 1.52 -38.79
C ILE A 330 -31.18 0.17 -38.27
N ASN A 331 -32.10 -0.63 -37.73
CA ASN A 331 -31.78 -1.92 -37.13
C ASN A 331 -31.81 -3.05 -38.17
N SER A 332 -32.81 -3.04 -39.04
CA SER A 332 -32.96 -4.02 -40.12
C SER A 332 -33.96 -3.56 -41.19
N VAL A 333 -33.81 -4.09 -42.40
CA VAL A 333 -34.78 -3.94 -43.49
C VAL A 333 -35.70 -5.17 -43.48
N LYS A 334 -37.01 -4.97 -43.24
CA LYS A 334 -37.98 -6.07 -43.09
C LYS A 334 -38.44 -6.64 -44.43
N LYS A 335 -38.50 -5.77 -45.44
CA LYS A 335 -38.81 -6.07 -46.84
C LYS A 335 -38.20 -4.99 -47.73
N GLU A 336 -37.90 -5.30 -48.98
CA GLU A 336 -37.48 -4.30 -49.96
C GLU A 336 -38.48 -3.13 -49.98
N GLY A 337 -37.95 -1.90 -49.96
CA GLY A 337 -38.72 -0.67 -49.90
C GLY A 337 -39.36 -0.29 -51.23
N TYR A 338 -39.60 1.00 -51.40
CA TYR A 338 -40.21 1.56 -52.60
C TYR A 338 -39.15 2.05 -53.60
N THR A 339 -39.55 2.33 -54.84
CA THR A 339 -38.60 2.72 -55.89
C THR A 339 -38.30 4.22 -55.92
N THR A 340 -39.15 5.03 -55.30
CA THR A 340 -38.99 6.49 -55.20
C THR A 340 -39.31 6.99 -53.79
N GLU A 341 -38.82 8.19 -53.45
CA GLU A 341 -39.12 8.83 -52.16
C GLU A 341 -40.63 9.06 -51.97
N LEU A 342 -41.31 9.51 -53.03
CA LEU A 342 -42.75 9.80 -53.00
C LEU A 342 -43.61 8.54 -52.78
N GLU A 343 -43.22 7.41 -53.36
CA GLU A 343 -43.86 6.13 -53.10
C GLU A 343 -43.64 5.67 -51.64
N ALA A 344 -42.44 5.86 -51.10
CA ALA A 344 -42.16 5.54 -49.70
C ALA A 344 -42.95 6.43 -48.74
N TYR A 345 -43.09 7.72 -49.05
CA TYR A 345 -43.89 8.68 -48.29
C TYR A 345 -45.37 8.27 -48.20
N LYS A 346 -45.96 7.83 -49.32
CA LYS A 346 -47.36 7.37 -49.42
C LYS A 346 -47.57 5.93 -48.94
N GLY A 347 -46.51 5.19 -48.64
CA GLY A 347 -46.56 3.77 -48.29
C GLY A 347 -47.29 3.50 -46.97
N GLU A 348 -48.30 2.63 -47.00
CA GLU A 348 -49.12 2.30 -45.83
C GLU A 348 -48.47 1.27 -44.88
N THR A 349 -47.43 0.58 -45.33
CA THR A 349 -46.79 -0.50 -44.57
C THR A 349 -45.34 -0.17 -44.26
N ALA A 350 -44.97 -0.19 -42.99
CA ALA A 350 -43.58 -0.04 -42.57
C ALA A 350 -42.70 -1.17 -43.14
N SER A 351 -41.66 -0.80 -43.87
CA SER A 351 -40.66 -1.71 -44.47
C SER A 351 -39.32 -1.70 -43.73
N LEU A 352 -39.14 -0.76 -42.80
CA LEU A 352 -37.92 -0.56 -42.03
C LEU A 352 -38.15 -0.87 -40.55
N SER A 353 -37.17 -1.49 -39.90
CA SER A 353 -37.05 -1.57 -38.45
C SER A 353 -36.03 -0.53 -38.00
N TYR A 354 -36.44 0.43 -37.18
CA TYR A 354 -35.55 1.46 -36.65
C TYR A 354 -35.84 1.71 -35.17
N SER A 355 -34.85 2.23 -34.47
CA SER A 355 -34.98 2.79 -33.13
C SER A 355 -34.66 4.27 -33.20
N ILE A 356 -35.20 5.04 -32.26
CA ILE A 356 -34.93 6.47 -32.14
C ILE A 356 -34.61 6.77 -30.68
N ASN A 357 -33.48 7.44 -30.44
CA ASN A 357 -33.21 8.06 -29.16
C ASN A 357 -34.04 9.33 -29.11
N TYR A 358 -35.13 9.27 -28.35
CA TYR A 358 -36.08 10.34 -28.25
C TYR A 358 -35.77 11.27 -27.08
N TRP A 359 -36.22 12.51 -27.19
CA TRP A 359 -36.08 13.54 -26.16
C TRP A 359 -36.53 13.04 -24.78
N ASP A 360 -35.78 13.45 -23.75
CA ASP A 360 -36.09 13.36 -22.32
C ASP A 360 -36.33 11.95 -21.75
N MET A 361 -35.48 11.01 -22.16
CA MET A 361 -35.24 9.81 -21.36
C MET A 361 -34.11 10.00 -20.32
N ASP A 362 -33.74 11.25 -20.02
CA ASP A 362 -32.69 11.62 -19.06
C ASP A 362 -33.23 12.33 -17.81
N SER A 363 -34.49 12.76 -17.78
CA SER A 363 -35.17 13.16 -16.52
C SER A 363 -35.53 11.98 -15.63
N HIS A 364 -35.30 10.74 -16.08
CA HIS A 364 -35.29 9.60 -15.18
C HIS A 364 -34.29 9.86 -14.06
N GLY A 365 -34.74 9.55 -12.85
CA GLY A 365 -33.91 9.60 -11.67
C GLY A 365 -32.48 9.11 -11.90
N THR A 366 -31.49 9.73 -11.27
CA THR A 366 -30.11 9.24 -11.33
C THR A 366 -29.79 8.51 -10.04
N VAL A 367 -29.10 7.37 -10.14
CA VAL A 367 -28.28 6.83 -9.05
C VAL A 367 -26.82 7.16 -9.36
N GLN A 368 -26.12 7.76 -8.41
CA GLN A 368 -24.70 8.03 -8.47
C GLN A 368 -23.98 7.25 -7.39
N PHE A 369 -22.73 6.87 -7.65
CA PHE A 369 -21.88 6.11 -6.73
C PHE A 369 -20.48 6.75 -6.69
N ASP A 370 -19.89 6.94 -5.51
CA ASP A 370 -18.48 7.37 -5.35
C ASP A 370 -17.59 6.32 -4.67
N GLY A 371 -18.10 5.09 -4.52
CA GLY A 371 -17.44 3.97 -3.82
C GLY A 371 -18.02 3.75 -2.43
N ASP A 372 -18.15 4.82 -1.65
CA ASP A 372 -18.65 4.78 -0.27
C ASP A 372 -20.08 5.31 -0.13
N ASN A 373 -20.51 6.15 -1.09
CA ASN A 373 -21.81 6.81 -1.11
C ASN A 373 -22.62 6.46 -2.35
N ILE A 374 -23.94 6.49 -2.18
CA ILE A 374 -24.96 6.38 -3.21
C ILE A 374 -25.90 7.57 -3.06
N LEU A 375 -26.14 8.31 -4.14
CA LEU A 375 -27.16 9.35 -4.23
C LEU A 375 -28.14 8.99 -5.34
N ALA A 376 -29.39 8.72 -4.97
CA ALA A 376 -30.45 8.45 -5.92
C ALA A 376 -31.58 9.48 -5.82
N ILE A 377 -31.82 10.22 -6.91
CA ILE A 377 -32.98 11.10 -7.05
C ILE A 377 -33.99 10.44 -7.99
N PRO A 378 -35.31 10.60 -7.78
CA PRO A 378 -36.32 9.89 -8.56
C PRO A 378 -36.59 10.55 -9.90
N THR A 379 -36.34 11.86 -10.02
CA THR A 379 -36.44 12.61 -11.28
C THR A 379 -35.37 13.70 -11.30
N LYS A 380 -34.87 14.05 -12.48
CA LYS A 380 -34.05 15.25 -12.70
C LYS A 380 -34.86 16.45 -13.17
N LYS A 381 -36.17 16.31 -13.34
CA LYS A 381 -37.05 17.41 -13.78
C LYS A 381 -38.42 17.39 -13.09
N VAL A 382 -38.91 18.57 -12.70
CA VAL A 382 -40.25 18.78 -12.14
C VAL A 382 -40.99 19.79 -12.99
N MET A 383 -42.16 19.40 -13.50
CA MET A 383 -43.02 20.27 -14.31
C MET A 383 -44.27 20.65 -13.52
N PHE A 384 -44.58 21.94 -13.43
CA PHE A 384 -45.86 22.45 -12.89
C PHE A 384 -46.73 23.02 -14.00
N THR A 385 -48.04 22.86 -13.86
CA THR A 385 -49.02 23.59 -14.66
C THR A 385 -49.14 25.05 -14.16
N PRO A 386 -49.85 25.94 -14.88
CA PRO A 386 -50.08 27.31 -14.43
C PRO A 386 -50.76 27.42 -13.07
N ASN A 387 -51.50 26.38 -12.64
CA ASN A 387 -52.16 26.35 -11.33
C ASN A 387 -51.19 26.14 -10.16
N GLY A 388 -49.94 25.77 -10.44
CA GLY A 388 -48.94 25.44 -9.43
C GLY A 388 -49.27 24.14 -8.68
N GLY A 389 -48.80 24.00 -7.45
CA GLY A 389 -49.02 22.83 -6.61
C GLY A 389 -47.77 22.42 -5.83
N SER A 390 -47.69 21.14 -5.46
CA SER A 390 -46.55 20.60 -4.73
C SER A 390 -46.18 19.18 -5.17
N TYR A 391 -44.88 18.96 -5.40
CA TYR A 391 -44.24 17.66 -5.57
C TYR A 391 -43.43 17.33 -4.32
N ASN A 392 -43.53 16.08 -3.86
CA ASN A 392 -42.64 15.52 -2.85
C ASN A 392 -41.83 14.41 -3.51
N LEU A 393 -40.52 14.60 -3.58
CA LEU A 393 -39.57 13.68 -4.19
C LEU A 393 -38.80 12.96 -3.07
N GLY A 394 -38.93 11.63 -3.00
CA GLY A 394 -38.13 10.81 -2.10
C GLY A 394 -36.71 10.64 -2.65
N ILE A 395 -35.72 11.19 -1.95
CA ILE A 395 -34.30 11.10 -2.28
C ILE A 395 -33.70 9.93 -1.50
N PHE A 396 -33.15 8.95 -2.21
CA PHE A 396 -32.45 7.85 -1.58
C PHE A 396 -30.96 8.16 -1.44
N THR A 397 -30.42 7.84 -0.28
CA THR A 397 -28.98 7.98 0.00
C THR A 397 -28.48 6.81 0.85
N PHE A 398 -27.27 6.36 0.56
CA PHE A 398 -26.53 5.30 1.27
C PHE A 398 -25.05 5.72 1.39
N GLY A 399 -24.35 5.45 2.49
CA GLY A 399 -22.98 5.94 2.74
C GLY A 399 -22.86 7.03 3.81
N GLU A 400 -21.66 7.59 3.99
CA GLU A 400 -21.30 8.58 5.02
C GLU A 400 -21.60 10.05 4.66
N GLY A 401 -22.00 10.33 3.42
CA GLY A 401 -22.38 11.67 2.96
C GLY A 401 -23.52 12.31 3.75
N THR A 402 -23.60 13.65 3.74
CA THR A 402 -24.77 14.40 4.24
C THR A 402 -25.58 14.91 3.06
N LEU A 403 -26.88 14.60 3.03
CA LEU A 403 -27.77 15.10 1.97
C LEU A 403 -28.06 16.57 2.21
N SER A 404 -27.72 17.43 1.26
CA SER A 404 -27.97 18.87 1.37
C SER A 404 -28.33 19.51 0.04
N LEU A 405 -28.91 20.71 0.10
CA LEU A 405 -29.15 21.58 -1.05
C LEU A 405 -27.92 22.47 -1.24
N SER A 406 -27.10 22.20 -2.26
CA SER A 406 -25.87 22.96 -2.53
C SER A 406 -26.09 24.16 -3.43
N LYS A 407 -27.12 24.14 -4.29
CA LYS A 407 -27.49 25.26 -5.17
C LYS A 407 -29.00 25.36 -5.31
N LYS A 408 -29.52 26.59 -5.31
CA LYS A 408 -30.93 26.91 -5.51
C LYS A 408 -31.02 28.22 -6.28
N VAL A 409 -31.48 28.16 -7.53
CA VAL A 409 -31.75 29.31 -8.40
C VAL A 409 -33.19 29.17 -8.83
N LEU A 410 -34.11 29.99 -8.33
CA LEU A 410 -35.54 29.84 -8.58
C LEU A 410 -36.15 31.17 -8.97
N ASP A 411 -37.05 31.15 -9.94
CA ASP A 411 -37.91 32.27 -10.25
C ASP A 411 -38.96 32.50 -9.15
N ASP A 412 -39.40 33.75 -9.01
CA ASP A 412 -40.37 34.17 -8.01
C ASP A 412 -41.67 33.38 -8.12
N GLY A 413 -42.04 32.69 -7.04
CA GLY A 413 -43.23 31.84 -6.96
C GLY A 413 -42.94 30.34 -6.99
N ILE A 414 -41.69 29.92 -7.22
CA ILE A 414 -41.22 28.54 -6.97
C ILE A 414 -40.52 28.48 -5.62
N SER A 415 -40.81 27.45 -4.82
CA SER A 415 -40.16 27.24 -3.52
C SER A 415 -39.78 25.78 -3.32
N VAL A 416 -38.62 25.57 -2.69
CA VAL A 416 -38.04 24.23 -2.47
C VAL A 416 -37.50 24.12 -1.06
N SER A 417 -37.82 22.98 -0.41
CA SER A 417 -37.35 22.59 0.91
C SER A 417 -36.95 21.13 0.94
N LEU A 418 -35.84 20.80 1.61
CA LEU A 418 -35.41 19.44 1.88
C LEU A 418 -35.63 19.12 3.36
N ASN A 419 -36.45 18.13 3.67
CA ASN A 419 -36.67 17.63 5.03
C ASN A 419 -36.34 16.13 5.09
N GLY A 420 -35.26 15.79 5.80
CA GLY A 420 -34.71 14.44 5.81
C GLY A 420 -34.36 13.97 4.40
N LYS A 421 -35.05 12.93 3.93
CA LYS A 421 -34.90 12.35 2.58
C LYS A 421 -36.00 12.79 1.61
N THR A 422 -36.79 13.81 1.94
CA THR A 422 -37.87 14.29 1.07
C THR A 422 -37.59 15.71 0.60
N LEU A 423 -37.44 15.87 -0.71
CA LEU A 423 -37.38 17.18 -1.37
C LEU A 423 -38.80 17.60 -1.76
N THR A 424 -39.32 18.64 -1.13
CA THR A 424 -40.59 19.27 -1.49
C THR A 424 -40.32 20.43 -2.42
N VAL A 425 -40.88 20.36 -3.63
CA VAL A 425 -40.89 21.44 -4.61
C VAL A 425 -42.33 21.96 -4.69
N THR A 426 -42.52 23.26 -4.65
CA THR A 426 -43.83 23.91 -4.75
C THR A 426 -43.76 25.04 -5.74
N ALA A 427 -44.86 25.27 -6.43
CA ALA A 427 -45.05 26.43 -7.27
C ALA A 427 -46.40 27.07 -6.94
N THR A 428 -46.42 28.38 -6.83
CA THR A 428 -47.66 29.15 -6.72
C THR A 428 -48.31 29.26 -8.11
N MET A 429 -49.61 29.52 -8.15
CA MET A 429 -50.31 29.80 -9.40
C MET A 429 -49.61 30.95 -10.17
N LEU A 430 -49.50 30.82 -11.49
CA LEU A 430 -49.03 31.88 -12.36
C LEU A 430 -50.08 33.00 -12.42
N ASN A 431 -49.63 34.25 -12.52
CA ASN A 431 -50.53 35.40 -12.62
C ASN A 431 -51.16 35.48 -14.02
N ASP A 432 -50.40 35.15 -15.06
CA ASP A 432 -50.89 34.88 -16.40
C ASP A 432 -50.56 33.42 -16.75
N VAL A 433 -51.52 32.71 -17.34
CA VAL A 433 -51.33 31.30 -17.72
C VAL A 433 -50.20 31.12 -18.73
N LYS A 434 -49.88 32.18 -19.49
CA LYS A 434 -48.78 32.28 -20.48
C LYS A 434 -47.41 32.57 -19.88
N ASP A 435 -47.31 32.78 -18.57
CA ASP A 435 -46.02 33.03 -17.92
C ASP A 435 -45.20 31.73 -17.83
N GLU A 436 -43.88 31.85 -17.83
CA GLU A 436 -42.96 30.75 -17.55
C GLU A 436 -42.12 31.08 -16.32
N ARG A 437 -41.96 30.10 -15.43
CA ARG A 437 -41.01 30.16 -14.32
C ARG A 437 -40.07 28.96 -14.37
N ASN A 438 -38.80 29.23 -14.22
CA ASN A 438 -37.73 28.26 -14.19
C ASN A 438 -37.08 28.20 -12.82
N GLY A 439 -36.50 27.04 -12.52
CA GLY A 439 -35.76 26.83 -11.30
C GLY A 439 -34.77 25.69 -11.45
N ILE A 440 -33.64 25.78 -10.74
CA ILE A 440 -32.62 24.76 -10.69
C ILE A 440 -32.27 24.51 -9.24
N VAL A 441 -32.25 23.24 -8.86
CA VAL A 441 -31.86 22.79 -7.53
C VAL A 441 -30.76 21.75 -7.65
N GLU A 442 -29.68 21.91 -6.89
CA GLU A 442 -28.62 20.91 -6.78
C GLU A 442 -28.64 20.28 -5.38
N LEU A 443 -28.67 18.96 -5.36
CA LEU A 443 -28.53 18.11 -4.19
C LEU A 443 -27.11 17.55 -4.13
N THR A 444 -26.53 17.50 -2.94
CA THR A 444 -25.23 16.86 -2.70
C THR A 444 -25.32 15.78 -1.64
N PHE A 445 -24.50 14.75 -1.78
CA PHE A 445 -24.35 13.69 -0.78
C PHE A 445 -22.93 13.11 -0.87
N GLY A 446 -22.06 13.47 0.08
CA GLY A 446 -20.62 13.16 -0.04
C GLY A 446 -20.00 13.95 -1.18
N ASN A 447 -19.29 13.27 -2.09
CA ASN A 447 -18.75 13.90 -3.32
C ASN A 447 -19.76 13.92 -4.48
N LEU A 448 -20.94 13.31 -4.30
CA LEU A 448 -21.96 13.17 -5.32
C LEU A 448 -22.82 14.42 -5.44
N LYS A 449 -23.23 14.75 -6.67
CA LYS A 449 -24.04 15.93 -6.99
C LYS A 449 -25.12 15.60 -8.01
N ALA A 450 -26.38 15.88 -7.68
CA ALA A 450 -27.50 15.67 -8.59
C ALA A 450 -28.34 16.96 -8.74
N THR A 451 -28.66 17.32 -9.98
CA THR A 451 -29.42 18.54 -10.29
C THR A 451 -30.85 18.18 -10.69
N ILE A 452 -31.80 19.01 -10.26
CA ILE A 452 -33.21 18.94 -10.61
C ILE A 452 -33.63 20.27 -11.22
N ASP A 453 -34.09 20.23 -12.46
CA ASP A 453 -34.68 21.37 -13.15
C ASP A 453 -36.16 21.46 -12.84
N ILE A 454 -36.67 22.66 -12.62
CA ILE A 454 -38.05 22.95 -12.28
C ILE A 454 -38.58 23.92 -13.32
N VAL A 455 -39.70 23.60 -13.93
CA VAL A 455 -40.33 24.48 -14.92
C VAL A 455 -41.82 24.55 -14.63
N GLN A 456 -42.38 25.76 -14.63
CA GLN A 456 -43.80 26.02 -14.56
C GLN A 456 -44.18 26.84 -15.80
N LEU A 457 -45.01 26.30 -16.69
CA LEU A 457 -45.39 26.97 -17.94
C LEU A 457 -46.79 26.55 -18.39
N GLU A 458 -47.33 27.22 -19.42
CA GLU A 458 -48.60 26.83 -20.03
C GLU A 458 -48.48 25.52 -20.81
N GLY A 459 -48.91 24.44 -20.17
CA GLY A 459 -49.08 23.16 -20.81
C GLY A 459 -49.63 22.19 -19.78
N GLY A 460 -50.85 21.71 -20.00
CA GLY A 460 -51.31 20.53 -19.28
C GLY A 460 -52.78 20.51 -18.90
N ASP A 461 -53.62 20.04 -19.82
CA ASP A 461 -54.60 19.02 -19.42
C ASP A 461 -53.86 17.70 -19.10
N LEU A 462 -52.60 17.57 -19.56
CA LEU A 462 -51.77 16.39 -19.40
C LEU A 462 -50.95 16.39 -18.10
N TYR A 463 -51.12 15.36 -17.26
CA TYR A 463 -50.38 15.15 -16.02
C TYR A 463 -50.20 13.66 -15.73
N LEU A 464 -49.18 13.32 -14.93
CA LEU A 464 -48.95 11.96 -14.46
C LEU A 464 -48.37 11.98 -13.03
N LYS A 465 -48.95 11.18 -12.12
CA LYS A 465 -48.53 11.03 -10.72
C LYS A 465 -48.49 9.56 -10.34
N LEU A 466 -47.55 9.19 -9.48
CA LEU A 466 -47.43 7.84 -8.92
C LEU A 466 -47.67 7.84 -7.40
N ASN A 467 -48.34 6.81 -6.89
CA ASN A 467 -48.55 6.57 -5.45
C ASN A 467 -48.22 5.11 -5.10
N PRO A 468 -47.62 4.80 -3.94
CA PRO A 468 -47.30 5.72 -2.84
C PRO A 468 -46.09 6.62 -3.15
N LYS A 469 -46.01 7.78 -2.49
CA LYS A 469 -44.87 8.71 -2.62
C LYS A 469 -43.58 8.20 -1.95
N SER A 470 -43.67 7.13 -1.16
CA SER A 470 -42.56 6.46 -0.49
C SER A 470 -41.97 5.37 -1.38
N ILE A 471 -40.67 5.11 -1.23
CA ILE A 471 -39.94 4.08 -1.98
C ILE A 471 -40.51 2.69 -1.64
N PRO A 472 -41.04 1.92 -2.61
CA PRO A 472 -41.48 0.55 -2.39
C PRO A 472 -40.29 -0.38 -2.11
N ASN A 473 -40.36 -1.13 -1.01
CA ASN A 473 -39.37 -2.15 -0.63
C ASN A 473 -39.93 -3.56 -0.88
N PHE A 474 -39.09 -4.49 -1.34
CA PHE A 474 -39.44 -5.86 -1.71
C PHE A 474 -38.63 -6.85 -0.84
N ALA A 475 -39.25 -7.95 -0.45
CA ALA A 475 -38.52 -9.05 0.18
C ALA A 475 -37.52 -9.68 -0.80
N ASN A 476 -36.52 -10.39 -0.26
CA ASN A 476 -35.47 -11.06 -1.04
C ASN A 476 -35.97 -12.28 -1.84
N GLY A 477 -37.15 -12.83 -1.51
CA GLY A 477 -37.72 -14.02 -2.15
C GLY A 477 -38.22 -13.79 -3.59
N ALA A 478 -38.28 -14.87 -4.38
CA ALA A 478 -38.93 -14.89 -5.68
C ALA A 478 -40.46 -14.98 -5.54
N GLY A 479 -41.20 -14.37 -6.45
CA GLY A 479 -42.67 -14.43 -6.52
C GLY A 479 -43.39 -13.55 -5.49
N VAL A 480 -42.69 -12.65 -4.80
CA VAL A 480 -43.28 -11.76 -3.80
C VAL A 480 -43.86 -10.50 -4.47
N ALA A 481 -45.10 -10.16 -4.14
CA ALA A 481 -45.77 -8.96 -4.63
C ALA A 481 -45.26 -7.71 -3.92
N ALA A 482 -44.88 -6.68 -4.68
CA ALA A 482 -44.60 -5.36 -4.14
C ALA A 482 -45.90 -4.64 -3.70
N PRO A 483 -45.80 -3.57 -2.88
CA PRO A 483 -46.88 -2.61 -2.75
C PRO A 483 -47.30 -2.09 -4.13
N SER A 484 -48.59 -2.17 -4.45
CA SER A 484 -49.08 -1.77 -5.77
C SER A 484 -48.90 -0.28 -6.01
N ILE A 485 -48.47 0.10 -7.21
CA ILE A 485 -48.24 1.51 -7.56
C ILE A 485 -49.43 2.01 -8.37
N ALA A 486 -50.18 2.97 -7.82
CA ALA A 486 -51.27 3.62 -8.54
C ALA A 486 -50.74 4.74 -9.43
N VAL A 487 -51.24 4.81 -10.66
CA VAL A 487 -51.01 5.88 -11.63
C VAL A 487 -52.23 6.78 -11.67
N GLU A 488 -52.04 8.06 -11.42
CA GLU A 488 -53.07 9.08 -11.62
C GLU A 488 -52.59 9.98 -12.75
N GLY A 489 -53.19 9.84 -13.92
CA GLY A 489 -52.82 10.60 -15.10
C GLY A 489 -54.03 11.13 -15.86
N SER A 490 -53.77 12.10 -16.71
CA SER A 490 -54.74 12.74 -17.60
C SER A 490 -55.18 11.91 -18.80
N GLY A 491 -54.48 10.82 -19.09
CA GLY A 491 -54.68 9.98 -20.27
C GLY A 491 -53.96 8.63 -20.17
N ASP A 492 -54.00 7.86 -21.25
CA ASP A 492 -53.35 6.56 -21.32
C ASP A 492 -51.83 6.67 -21.14
N TRP A 493 -51.24 5.69 -20.45
CA TRP A 493 -49.84 5.70 -20.07
C TRP A 493 -49.14 4.38 -20.44
N ASN A 494 -47.80 4.43 -20.47
CA ASN A 494 -46.92 3.28 -20.61
C ASN A 494 -45.92 3.26 -19.45
N ALA A 495 -45.43 2.09 -19.06
CA ALA A 495 -44.45 1.94 -17.97
C ALA A 495 -43.23 1.12 -18.40
N THR A 496 -42.05 1.47 -17.90
CA THR A 496 -40.77 0.82 -18.21
C THR A 496 -39.86 0.83 -16.98
N ILE A 497 -39.10 -0.25 -16.72
CA ILE A 497 -38.09 -0.29 -15.64
C ILE A 497 -36.67 -0.25 -16.20
N TYR A 498 -35.81 0.57 -15.59
CA TYR A 498 -34.41 0.80 -15.96
C TYR A 498 -33.43 0.25 -14.90
N PRO A 499 -32.24 -0.25 -15.32
CA PRO A 499 -31.60 -0.13 -16.66
C PRO A 499 -31.86 -1.27 -17.67
N PRO A 500 -31.88 -1.00 -18.99
CA PRO A 500 -31.95 -2.01 -20.04
C PRO A 500 -30.54 -2.40 -20.51
N GLY A 501 -29.94 -3.40 -19.87
CA GLY A 501 -28.76 -4.10 -20.40
C GLY A 501 -27.48 -3.96 -19.57
N ALA A 502 -26.82 -5.13 -19.42
CA ALA A 502 -25.58 -5.42 -18.70
C ALA A 502 -25.66 -5.54 -17.17
N GLY A 503 -26.05 -6.75 -16.72
CA GLY A 503 -25.72 -7.28 -15.39
C GLY A 503 -26.69 -6.94 -14.27
N ALA A 504 -27.43 -7.95 -13.79
CA ALA A 504 -27.99 -8.07 -12.43
C ALA A 504 -28.81 -6.92 -11.82
N PHE A 505 -29.40 -6.01 -12.61
CA PHE A 505 -30.33 -4.98 -12.12
C PHE A 505 -31.68 -5.06 -12.84
N PHE A 506 -32.73 -4.52 -12.19
CA PHE A 506 -34.13 -4.65 -12.59
C PHE A 506 -34.36 -4.24 -14.07
N SER A 507 -35.18 -4.99 -14.83
CA SER A 507 -35.55 -4.64 -16.21
C SER A 507 -36.90 -5.24 -16.63
N PHE A 508 -37.72 -4.48 -17.37
CA PHE A 508 -38.96 -4.96 -18.00
C PHE A 508 -38.79 -5.42 -19.46
N VAL A 509 -37.60 -5.33 -20.06
CA VAL A 509 -37.42 -5.53 -21.53
C VAL A 509 -37.02 -6.96 -21.91
N GLN A 510 -37.02 -7.91 -20.96
CA GLN A 510 -36.76 -9.32 -21.28
C GLN A 510 -38.05 -10.14 -21.21
N THR A 511 -38.71 -10.32 -22.35
CA THR A 511 -39.74 -11.35 -22.48
C THR A 511 -39.11 -12.73 -22.25
N GLY A 512 -39.58 -13.46 -21.23
CA GLY A 512 -39.16 -14.83 -20.90
C GLY A 512 -38.67 -15.01 -19.45
N THR A 513 -38.21 -16.21 -19.11
CA THR A 513 -37.73 -16.64 -17.76
C THR A 513 -36.48 -15.92 -17.24
N SER A 514 -36.04 -14.86 -17.91
CA SER A 514 -34.75 -14.18 -17.69
C SER A 514 -34.91 -12.79 -17.02
N ALA A 515 -36.10 -12.20 -17.00
CA ALA A 515 -36.36 -10.94 -16.31
C ALA A 515 -36.32 -11.13 -14.78
N VAL A 516 -35.62 -10.25 -14.06
CA VAL A 516 -35.53 -10.27 -12.58
C VAL A 516 -36.81 -9.73 -11.93
N THR A 517 -37.50 -8.80 -12.59
CA THR A 517 -38.74 -8.14 -12.14
C THR A 517 -39.63 -7.87 -13.34
N ASP A 518 -40.93 -8.10 -13.23
CA ASP A 518 -41.87 -8.06 -14.34
C ASP A 518 -43.15 -7.28 -13.99
N TYR A 519 -43.76 -6.74 -15.04
CA TYR A 519 -45.02 -6.02 -15.06
C TYR A 519 -45.74 -6.39 -16.34
N ASP A 520 -46.92 -6.98 -16.17
CA ASP A 520 -47.81 -7.28 -17.28
C ASP A 520 -48.76 -6.09 -17.46
N SER A 521 -48.55 -5.29 -18.51
CA SER A 521 -49.39 -4.14 -18.82
C SER A 521 -50.85 -4.48 -19.04
N ASP A 522 -51.14 -5.72 -19.45
CA ASP A 522 -52.50 -6.19 -19.71
C ASP A 522 -53.22 -6.58 -18.40
N LYS A 523 -52.48 -6.69 -17.28
CA LYS A 523 -53.01 -6.92 -15.93
C LYS A 523 -53.12 -5.66 -15.08
N ALA A 524 -52.75 -4.49 -15.60
CA ALA A 524 -52.90 -3.22 -14.92
C ALA A 524 -54.37 -2.79 -14.85
N PHE A 525 -55.12 -3.38 -13.92
CA PHE A 525 -56.51 -3.02 -13.69
C PHE A 525 -56.60 -1.70 -12.92
N ASN A 526 -57.49 -0.80 -13.34
CA ASN A 526 -57.81 0.47 -12.65
C ASN A 526 -56.61 1.39 -12.37
N ASN A 527 -55.66 1.50 -13.32
CA ASN A 527 -54.46 2.32 -13.17
C ASN A 527 -53.54 1.89 -12.01
N ILE A 528 -53.45 0.59 -11.73
CA ILE A 528 -52.54 0.04 -10.73
C ILE A 528 -51.50 -0.83 -11.43
N ILE A 529 -50.22 -0.55 -11.18
CA ILE A 529 -49.05 -1.31 -11.63
C ILE A 529 -48.70 -2.34 -10.56
N PRO A 530 -48.94 -3.65 -10.78
CA PRO A 530 -48.46 -4.69 -9.89
C PRO A 530 -47.01 -5.06 -10.27
N ILE A 531 -46.09 -4.99 -9.31
CA ILE A 531 -44.67 -5.35 -9.54
C ILE A 531 -44.37 -6.66 -8.83
N TYR A 532 -43.72 -7.59 -9.54
CA TYR A 532 -43.27 -8.87 -8.98
C TYR A 532 -41.82 -9.15 -9.36
N THR A 533 -41.07 -9.79 -8.46
CA THR A 533 -39.71 -10.28 -8.72
C THR A 533 -39.76 -11.77 -9.10
N HIS A 534 -39.17 -12.16 -10.23
CA HIS A 534 -39.11 -13.57 -10.67
C HIS A 534 -37.93 -14.33 -10.08
N THR A 535 -36.86 -13.62 -9.68
CA THR A 535 -35.66 -14.24 -9.09
C THR A 535 -35.43 -13.72 -7.68
N ALA A 536 -35.03 -14.63 -6.78
CA ALA A 536 -34.62 -14.26 -5.44
C ALA A 536 -33.31 -13.46 -5.50
N ASN A 537 -33.15 -12.51 -4.59
CA ASN A 537 -31.87 -11.85 -4.36
C ASN A 537 -31.05 -12.65 -3.35
N THR A 538 -30.17 -13.51 -3.85
CA THR A 538 -29.29 -14.37 -3.04
C THR A 538 -28.04 -13.65 -2.53
N ALA A 539 -27.87 -12.35 -2.83
CA ALA A 539 -26.79 -11.53 -2.29
C ALA A 539 -27.27 -10.80 -1.03
N THR A 540 -26.37 -10.42 -0.12
CA THR A 540 -26.70 -9.61 1.07
C THR A 540 -27.00 -8.15 0.73
N ALA A 541 -26.41 -7.65 -0.37
CA ALA A 541 -26.65 -6.30 -0.86
C ALA A 541 -28.02 -6.19 -1.56
N PRO A 542 -28.78 -5.09 -1.35
CA PRO A 542 -30.03 -4.83 -2.05
C PRO A 542 -29.78 -4.54 -3.54
N ARG A 543 -30.77 -4.90 -4.38
CA ARG A 543 -30.83 -4.52 -5.80
C ARG A 543 -31.69 -3.28 -5.97
N TYR A 544 -31.39 -2.48 -6.99
CA TYR A 544 -32.09 -1.22 -7.29
C TYR A 544 -32.60 -1.17 -8.73
N GLY A 545 -33.72 -0.48 -8.94
CA GLY A 545 -34.29 -0.21 -10.26
C GLY A 545 -35.19 1.01 -10.26
N PHE A 546 -35.44 1.61 -11.43
CA PHE A 546 -36.41 2.71 -11.55
C PHE A 546 -37.62 2.27 -12.37
N LEU A 547 -38.83 2.46 -11.84
CA LEU A 547 -40.06 2.46 -12.62
C LEU A 547 -40.26 3.84 -13.24
N VAL A 548 -40.35 3.91 -14.55
CA VAL A 548 -40.72 5.08 -15.35
C VAL A 548 -42.13 4.86 -15.87
N VAL A 549 -42.97 5.87 -15.78
CA VAL A 549 -44.31 5.86 -16.37
C VAL A 549 -44.50 7.15 -17.17
N SER A 550 -44.83 7.05 -18.46
CA SER A 550 -45.04 8.18 -19.37
C SER A 550 -46.43 8.14 -20.00
N LEU A 551 -46.99 9.30 -20.36
CA LEU A 551 -48.21 9.36 -21.15
C LEU A 551 -47.94 8.92 -22.59
N LYS A 552 -48.87 8.16 -23.18
CA LYS A 552 -48.76 7.74 -24.59
C LYS A 552 -48.93 8.92 -25.55
N GLU A 553 -49.82 9.84 -25.20
CA GLU A 553 -50.13 11.05 -25.98
C GLU A 553 -48.94 12.02 -26.06
N ASP A 554 -48.21 12.16 -24.96
CA ASP A 554 -46.97 12.95 -24.89
C ASP A 554 -45.96 12.24 -23.99
N PRO A 555 -44.99 11.52 -24.57
CA PRO A 555 -43.94 10.82 -23.82
C PRO A 555 -43.08 11.74 -22.96
N SER A 556 -43.10 13.06 -23.19
CA SER A 556 -42.39 14.01 -22.34
C SER A 556 -43.09 14.27 -21.00
N VAL A 557 -44.35 13.85 -20.84
CA VAL A 557 -45.07 13.87 -19.56
C VAL A 557 -44.90 12.53 -18.86
N GLN A 558 -43.99 12.47 -17.89
CA GLN A 558 -43.63 11.23 -17.20
C GLN A 558 -43.38 11.41 -15.70
N SER A 559 -43.45 10.31 -14.96
CA SER A 559 -43.09 10.21 -13.54
C SER A 559 -42.24 8.97 -13.30
N THR A 560 -41.31 9.05 -12.35
CA THR A 560 -40.37 7.96 -12.05
C THR A 560 -40.35 7.64 -10.56
N MET A 561 -40.15 6.36 -10.21
CA MET A 561 -40.10 5.84 -8.84
C MET A 561 -38.95 4.83 -8.67
N LEU A 562 -38.19 4.93 -7.57
CA LEU A 562 -37.16 3.96 -7.21
C LEU A 562 -37.79 2.69 -6.61
N LEU A 563 -37.25 1.52 -6.96
CA LEU A 563 -37.63 0.20 -6.47
C LEU A 563 -36.42 -0.47 -5.81
N ILE A 564 -36.63 -1.15 -4.68
CA ILE A 564 -35.54 -1.79 -3.89
C ILE A 564 -35.88 -3.25 -3.56
N GLN A 565 -35.11 -4.22 -4.06
CA GLN A 565 -35.23 -5.62 -3.59
C GLN A 565 -34.17 -5.90 -2.52
N ASN A 566 -34.63 -6.26 -1.31
CA ASN A 566 -33.76 -6.62 -0.20
C ASN A 566 -32.84 -7.80 -0.57
N GLY A 567 -31.66 -7.86 0.03
CA GLY A 567 -30.77 -9.01 -0.03
C GLY A 567 -31.16 -10.13 0.93
N GLU A 568 -30.55 -11.31 0.80
CA GLU A 568 -30.62 -12.35 1.81
C GLU A 568 -30.09 -11.83 3.17
N PRO A 569 -30.74 -12.21 4.29
CA PRO A 569 -30.19 -11.96 5.61
C PRO A 569 -28.76 -12.51 5.70
N GLY A 570 -27.82 -11.67 6.08
CA GLY A 570 -26.41 -12.03 6.10
C GLY A 570 -25.55 -10.84 6.50
N PHE A 571 -24.26 -11.11 6.71
CA PHE A 571 -23.34 -10.10 7.20
C PHE A 571 -22.50 -9.53 6.07
N GLU A 572 -22.55 -8.22 5.90
CA GLU A 572 -21.54 -7.47 5.18
C GLU A 572 -20.69 -6.69 6.20
N LEU A 573 -19.37 -6.85 6.09
CA LEU A 573 -18.40 -6.16 6.93
C LEU A 573 -17.68 -5.12 6.10
N THR A 574 -17.59 -3.89 6.61
CA THR A 574 -16.91 -2.79 5.92
C THR A 574 -15.80 -2.23 6.80
N PRO A 575 -14.53 -2.30 6.35
CA PRO A 575 -14.06 -3.02 5.16
C PRO A 575 -14.15 -4.55 5.34
N SER A 576 -14.21 -5.29 4.23
CA SER A 576 -14.17 -6.75 4.27
C SER A 576 -12.75 -7.22 4.63
N VAL A 577 -12.61 -7.96 5.73
CA VAL A 577 -11.33 -8.50 6.21
C VAL A 577 -11.41 -9.99 6.48
N SER A 578 -10.35 -10.73 6.14
CA SER A 578 -10.19 -12.14 6.45
C SER A 578 -9.24 -12.39 7.63
N SER A 579 -8.43 -11.41 7.99
CA SER A 579 -7.53 -11.48 9.15
C SER A 579 -7.30 -10.12 9.81
N ILE A 580 -6.92 -10.16 11.08
CA ILE A 580 -6.45 -9.01 11.87
C ILE A 580 -5.14 -9.44 12.53
N ASP A 581 -4.08 -8.68 12.28
CA ASP A 581 -2.75 -8.99 12.81
C ASP A 581 -2.30 -7.92 13.81
N PHE A 582 -2.01 -8.34 15.02
CA PHE A 582 -1.49 -7.50 16.10
C PHE A 582 0.01 -7.77 16.34
N GLU A 583 0.74 -6.71 16.68
CA GLU A 583 2.06 -6.80 17.27
C GLU A 583 1.95 -7.26 18.75
N TYR A 584 3.10 -7.60 19.35
CA TYR A 584 3.14 -8.13 20.71
C TYR A 584 2.56 -7.18 21.76
N ASP A 585 2.64 -5.86 21.54
CA ASP A 585 2.13 -4.82 22.45
C ASP A 585 0.62 -4.55 22.28
N GLY A 586 -0.04 -5.24 21.36
CA GLY A 586 -1.47 -5.09 21.08
C GLY A 586 -1.77 -4.00 20.05
N GLU A 587 -0.75 -3.34 19.52
CA GLU A 587 -0.91 -2.43 18.38
C GLU A 587 -1.12 -3.20 17.07
N LEU A 588 -1.81 -2.59 16.12
CA LEU A 588 -2.01 -3.18 14.80
C LEU A 588 -0.70 -3.24 14.01
N THR A 589 -0.44 -4.35 13.33
CA THR A 589 0.68 -4.44 12.38
C THR A 589 0.48 -3.47 11.21
N ILE A 590 1.47 -2.62 10.93
CA ILE A 590 1.44 -1.55 9.91
C ILE A 590 1.69 -2.09 8.48
N THR A 591 0.98 -3.13 8.05
CA THR A 591 1.10 -3.66 6.69
C THR A 591 -0.26 -3.80 6.02
N GLY A 592 -0.46 -3.14 4.88
CA GLY A 592 -1.66 -3.26 4.04
C GLY A 592 -2.94 -2.67 4.65
N ASN A 593 -4.09 -3.25 4.31
CA ASN A 593 -5.43 -2.85 4.79
C ASN A 593 -5.81 -3.51 6.13
N ASN A 594 -4.84 -3.72 7.02
CA ASN A 594 -5.08 -4.31 8.34
C ASN A 594 -5.79 -3.30 9.24
N THR A 595 -7.07 -3.56 9.55
CA THR A 595 -7.89 -2.75 10.47
C THR A 595 -8.52 -3.65 11.51
N ASN A 596 -8.81 -3.09 12.67
CA ASN A 596 -9.44 -3.79 13.79
C ASN A 596 -10.87 -3.35 14.07
N THR A 597 -11.38 -2.36 13.32
CA THR A 597 -12.75 -1.86 13.47
C THR A 597 -13.50 -1.98 12.16
N PHE A 598 -14.71 -2.53 12.22
CA PHE A 598 -15.55 -2.81 11.07
C PHE A 598 -16.99 -2.39 11.36
N LEU A 599 -17.63 -1.83 10.35
CA LEU A 599 -19.08 -1.67 10.35
C LEU A 599 -19.73 -3.03 10.10
N VAL A 600 -20.82 -3.30 10.81
CA VAL A 600 -21.57 -4.55 10.72
C VAL A 600 -22.92 -4.28 10.10
N ASN A 601 -23.17 -4.81 8.91
CA ASN A 601 -24.47 -4.82 8.28
C ASN A 601 -25.06 -6.24 8.34
N PRO A 602 -25.94 -6.54 9.31
CA PRO A 602 -26.59 -7.86 9.45
C PRO A 602 -27.82 -8.03 8.51
N GLY A 603 -28.03 -7.07 7.59
CA GLY A 603 -29.23 -6.99 6.77
C GLY A 603 -30.46 -6.51 7.54
N LEU A 604 -31.57 -6.38 6.81
CA LEU A 604 -32.87 -6.05 7.37
C LEU A 604 -33.69 -7.32 7.62
N ASN A 605 -34.66 -7.21 8.52
CA ASN A 605 -35.69 -8.21 8.71
C ASN A 605 -36.53 -8.41 7.43
N THR A 606 -37.33 -9.47 7.39
CA THR A 606 -38.07 -9.90 6.18
C THR A 606 -39.02 -8.83 5.61
N ASP A 607 -39.53 -7.93 6.45
CA ASP A 607 -40.41 -6.82 6.04
C ASP A 607 -39.64 -5.52 5.70
N GLY A 608 -38.32 -5.49 5.87
CA GLY A 608 -37.45 -4.36 5.56
C GLY A 608 -37.61 -3.16 6.49
N THR A 609 -38.25 -3.30 7.65
CA THR A 609 -38.55 -2.19 8.56
C THR A 609 -37.53 -2.02 9.69
N SER A 610 -36.76 -3.04 10.05
CA SER A 610 -35.76 -2.98 11.13
C SER A 610 -34.51 -3.80 10.84
N VAL A 611 -33.41 -3.47 11.54
CA VAL A 611 -32.12 -4.19 11.43
C VAL A 611 -32.22 -5.57 12.08
N ASN A 612 -31.63 -6.60 11.44
CA ASN A 612 -31.54 -7.92 12.07
C ASN A 612 -30.65 -7.87 13.31
N GLN A 613 -31.14 -8.44 14.41
CA GLN A 613 -30.35 -8.61 15.63
C GLN A 613 -29.19 -9.59 15.38
N TRP A 614 -28.00 -9.25 15.88
CA TRP A 614 -26.79 -10.05 15.69
C TRP A 614 -25.98 -10.17 16.98
N ARG A 615 -25.02 -11.10 17.00
CA ARG A 615 -24.03 -11.25 18.08
C ARG A 615 -22.69 -11.68 17.50
N TYR A 616 -21.60 -11.43 18.22
CA TYR A 616 -20.31 -11.99 17.87
C TYR A 616 -20.07 -13.34 18.55
N VAL A 617 -19.23 -14.16 17.92
CA VAL A 617 -18.69 -15.40 18.48
C VAL A 617 -17.18 -15.35 18.32
N LEU A 618 -16.48 -15.42 19.45
CA LEU A 618 -15.03 -15.49 19.52
C LEU A 618 -14.63 -16.89 19.99
N GLU A 619 -13.91 -17.63 19.15
CA GLU A 619 -13.57 -19.04 19.37
C GLU A 619 -12.08 -19.32 19.16
N GLY A 620 -11.56 -20.38 19.78
CA GLY A 620 -10.14 -20.77 19.77
C GLY A 620 -9.53 -20.86 21.17
N ASP A 621 -8.26 -21.27 21.23
CA ASP A 621 -7.57 -21.52 22.51
C ASP A 621 -7.09 -20.24 23.19
N ASN A 622 -6.94 -19.12 22.46
CA ASN A 622 -6.38 -17.86 22.96
C ASN A 622 -7.38 -16.69 23.02
N THR A 623 -8.69 -16.97 23.10
CA THR A 623 -9.73 -15.93 23.08
C THR A 623 -9.57 -14.89 24.19
N GLY A 624 -9.07 -15.28 25.38
CA GLY A 624 -8.84 -14.36 26.51
C GLY A 624 -7.79 -13.26 26.28
N ALA A 625 -6.98 -13.39 25.23
CA ALA A 625 -6.00 -12.38 24.81
C ALA A 625 -6.62 -11.23 24.00
N PHE A 626 -7.83 -11.43 23.47
CA PHE A 626 -8.52 -10.47 22.61
C PHE A 626 -9.79 -9.96 23.30
N GLU A 627 -10.06 -8.68 23.15
CA GLU A 627 -11.27 -8.03 23.65
C GLU A 627 -12.08 -7.53 22.46
N ILE A 628 -13.38 -7.81 22.50
CA ILE A 628 -14.33 -7.43 21.47
C ILE A 628 -15.24 -6.37 22.06
N LYS A 629 -15.29 -5.22 21.39
CA LYS A 629 -16.26 -4.16 21.68
C LYS A 629 -17.22 -4.06 20.52
N ASP A 630 -18.45 -4.47 20.73
CA ASP A 630 -19.55 -4.33 19.78
C ASP A 630 -20.49 -3.17 20.18
N VAL A 631 -21.11 -2.57 19.16
CA VAL A 631 -22.17 -1.58 19.29
C VAL A 631 -23.33 -2.05 18.42
N HIS A 632 -24.53 -2.08 19.00
CA HIS A 632 -25.76 -2.47 18.34
C HIS A 632 -26.68 -1.27 18.17
N ASP A 633 -27.34 -1.16 17.02
CA ASP A 633 -28.41 -0.20 16.79
C ASP A 633 -29.47 -0.77 15.87
N ASP A 634 -30.67 -0.93 16.42
CA ASP A 634 -31.79 -1.64 15.78
C ASP A 634 -32.52 -0.78 14.73
N ALA A 635 -32.30 0.54 14.77
CA ALA A 635 -32.94 1.52 13.91
C ALA A 635 -32.00 2.01 12.80
N ASN A 636 -30.68 1.92 12.99
CA ASN A 636 -29.69 2.46 12.08
C ASN A 636 -28.51 1.49 11.87
N LEU A 637 -28.52 0.83 10.72
CA LEU A 637 -27.43 -0.05 10.26
C LEU A 637 -26.03 0.57 10.42
N LYS A 638 -25.91 1.90 10.30
CA LYS A 638 -24.61 2.60 10.34
C LYS A 638 -23.97 2.70 11.72
N LEU A 639 -24.73 2.46 12.79
CA LEU A 639 -24.22 2.55 14.16
C LEU A 639 -23.73 1.20 14.69
N ASN A 640 -24.03 0.13 13.96
CA ASN A 640 -23.56 -1.22 14.25
C ASN A 640 -22.08 -1.36 13.90
N ARG A 641 -21.25 -1.66 14.90
CA ARG A 641 -19.79 -1.75 14.71
C ARG A 641 -19.20 -2.81 15.63
N ILE A 642 -18.08 -3.38 15.22
CA ILE A 642 -17.25 -4.23 16.08
C ILE A 642 -15.81 -3.76 16.01
N THR A 643 -15.19 -3.62 17.17
CA THR A 643 -13.77 -3.30 17.34
C THR A 643 -13.10 -4.43 18.09
N VAL A 644 -12.00 -4.94 17.54
CA VAL A 644 -11.13 -5.94 18.15
C VAL A 644 -9.91 -5.24 18.74
N THR A 645 -9.55 -5.56 19.97
CA THR A 645 -8.29 -5.11 20.58
C THR A 645 -7.56 -6.30 21.16
N ALA A 646 -6.23 -6.28 21.12
CA ALA A 646 -5.39 -7.30 21.72
C ALA A 646 -4.73 -6.77 23.00
N LYS A 647 -4.61 -7.63 24.02
CA LYS A 647 -3.78 -7.38 25.19
C LYS A 647 -2.32 -7.66 24.85
N GLU A 648 -1.37 -7.17 25.65
CA GLU A 648 0.04 -7.47 25.44
C GLU A 648 0.32 -8.99 25.51
N ASN A 649 0.94 -9.53 24.46
CA ASN A 649 1.40 -10.92 24.40
C ASN A 649 2.82 -11.04 24.98
N ALA A 650 2.88 -11.26 26.29
CA ALA A 650 4.12 -11.48 27.04
C ALA A 650 4.73 -12.90 26.85
N SER A 651 4.26 -13.68 25.86
CA SER A 651 4.74 -15.04 25.61
C SER A 651 5.63 -15.14 24.38
N ASN A 652 6.25 -16.30 24.20
CA ASN A 652 7.03 -16.65 23.00
C ASN A 652 6.20 -17.31 21.89
N ASN A 653 4.88 -17.47 22.08
CA ASN A 653 3.99 -18.10 21.11
C ASN A 653 3.09 -17.07 20.41
N THR A 654 2.82 -17.31 19.13
CA THR A 654 1.77 -16.58 18.41
C THR A 654 0.41 -16.97 18.99
N LEU A 655 -0.37 -15.97 19.43
CA LEU A 655 -1.72 -16.20 19.93
C LEU A 655 -2.71 -16.10 18.76
N ASN A 656 -3.68 -17.01 18.69
CA ASN A 656 -4.67 -17.03 17.61
C ASN A 656 -6.10 -17.19 18.15
N ALA A 657 -7.03 -16.47 17.53
CA ALA A 657 -8.46 -16.63 17.73
C ALA A 657 -9.20 -16.51 16.39
N ARG A 658 -10.47 -16.93 16.37
CA ARG A 658 -11.37 -16.77 15.23
C ARG A 658 -12.60 -16.01 15.68
N LEU A 659 -12.98 -15.02 14.88
CA LEU A 659 -14.16 -14.19 15.10
C LEU A 659 -15.11 -14.37 13.93
N HIS A 660 -16.38 -14.64 14.22
CA HIS A 660 -17.46 -14.52 13.27
C HIS A 660 -18.71 -13.94 13.96
N LEU A 661 -19.64 -13.44 13.17
CA LEU A 661 -20.91 -12.92 13.64
C LEU A 661 -22.03 -13.89 13.29
N GLU A 662 -23.07 -13.95 14.10
CA GLU A 662 -24.25 -14.79 13.89
C GLU A 662 -25.52 -13.96 14.09
N LEU A 663 -26.56 -14.20 13.27
CA LEU A 663 -27.87 -13.61 13.51
C LEU A 663 -28.50 -14.25 14.75
N VAL A 664 -29.17 -13.43 15.58
CA VAL A 664 -29.86 -13.93 16.78
C VAL A 664 -31.07 -14.79 16.42
N ALA A 665 -31.78 -14.42 15.35
CA ALA A 665 -32.97 -15.12 14.88
C ALA A 665 -32.66 -16.43 14.13
N ASP A 666 -31.50 -16.52 13.46
CA ASP A 666 -31.02 -17.73 12.80
C ASP A 666 -29.49 -17.86 12.94
N PRO A 667 -29.00 -18.61 13.95
CA PRO A 667 -27.58 -18.79 14.19
C PRO A 667 -26.81 -19.51 13.07
N ASN A 668 -27.50 -20.07 12.07
CA ASN A 668 -26.83 -20.67 10.90
C ASN A 668 -26.36 -19.61 9.89
N VAL A 669 -26.92 -18.39 9.95
CA VAL A 669 -26.49 -17.27 9.12
C VAL A 669 -25.30 -16.59 9.80
N LYS A 670 -24.11 -16.78 9.21
CA LYS A 670 -22.84 -16.31 9.78
C LYS A 670 -22.11 -15.34 8.86
N SER A 671 -21.30 -14.45 9.45
CA SER A 671 -20.30 -13.70 8.69
C SER A 671 -19.16 -14.61 8.22
N GLN A 672 -18.31 -14.08 7.35
CA GLN A 672 -16.99 -14.68 7.13
C GLN A 672 -16.22 -14.81 8.45
N VAL A 673 -15.40 -15.84 8.56
CA VAL A 673 -14.51 -16.05 9.70
C VAL A 673 -13.30 -15.15 9.54
N ILE A 674 -13.06 -14.31 10.54
CA ILE A 674 -11.89 -13.44 10.65
C ILE A 674 -10.86 -14.13 11.54
N THR A 675 -9.67 -14.36 11.00
CA THR A 675 -8.55 -14.91 11.77
C THR A 675 -7.84 -13.79 12.51
N ILE A 676 -7.79 -13.84 13.83
CA ILE A 676 -7.08 -12.86 14.65
C ILE A 676 -5.76 -13.48 15.08
N THR A 677 -4.64 -12.86 14.71
CA THR A 677 -3.31 -13.30 15.12
C THR A 677 -2.61 -12.22 15.90
N GLN A 678 -1.80 -12.62 16.87
CA GLN A 678 -0.93 -11.71 17.60
C GLN A 678 0.49 -12.28 17.68
N LYS A 679 1.46 -11.50 17.23
CA LYS A 679 2.86 -11.90 17.24
C LYS A 679 3.38 -12.07 18.68
N PRO A 680 4.31 -13.01 18.90
CA PRO A 680 4.99 -13.13 20.19
C PRO A 680 5.95 -11.97 20.43
N MET A 681 6.21 -11.68 21.70
CA MET A 681 7.30 -10.82 22.09
C MET A 681 8.64 -11.48 21.73
N THR A 682 9.58 -10.70 21.20
CA THR A 682 10.89 -11.20 20.79
C THR A 682 12.02 -10.52 21.56
N LEU A 683 13.09 -11.29 21.83
CA LEU A 683 14.35 -10.80 22.38
C LEU A 683 15.46 -11.04 21.36
N ASN A 684 15.91 -9.98 20.70
CA ASN A 684 17.00 -10.06 19.74
C ASN A 684 18.32 -9.69 20.42
N THR A 685 19.35 -10.51 20.24
CA THR A 685 20.68 -10.31 20.83
C THR A 685 21.57 -9.36 20.02
N GLY A 686 21.20 -9.08 18.77
CA GLY A 686 22.05 -8.35 17.81
C GLY A 686 23.27 -9.15 17.32
N ILE A 687 23.40 -10.43 17.70
CA ILE A 687 24.52 -11.28 17.34
C ILE A 687 24.07 -12.29 16.29
N VAL A 688 24.76 -12.32 15.14
CA VAL A 688 24.47 -13.28 14.06
C VAL A 688 24.64 -14.71 14.58
N GLY A 689 23.57 -15.50 14.49
CA GLY A 689 23.55 -16.89 14.95
C GLY A 689 23.68 -17.07 16.47
N ASN A 690 23.56 -16.00 17.26
CA ASN A 690 23.74 -16.02 18.72
C ASN A 690 25.09 -16.61 19.20
N THR A 691 26.12 -16.57 18.36
CA THR A 691 27.44 -17.11 18.68
C THR A 691 28.48 -16.01 18.74
N LEU A 692 29.18 -15.92 19.86
CA LEU A 692 30.29 -15.01 20.11
C LEU A 692 31.59 -15.81 20.11
N TYR A 693 32.60 -15.32 19.39
CA TYR A 693 33.92 -15.92 19.37
C TYR A 693 34.90 -15.09 20.19
N VAL A 694 35.67 -15.75 21.06
CA VAL A 694 36.76 -15.12 21.83
C VAL A 694 38.08 -15.77 21.46
N SER A 695 39.05 -14.94 21.08
CA SER A 695 40.42 -15.39 20.87
C SER A 695 41.22 -15.35 22.16
N GLU A 696 42.26 -16.17 22.24
CA GLU A 696 43.11 -16.26 23.44
C GLU A 696 43.85 -14.96 23.79
N ASN A 697 43.98 -14.03 22.84
CA ASN A 697 44.72 -12.79 23.04
C ASN A 697 43.86 -11.62 23.51
N LYS A 698 42.53 -11.76 23.54
CA LYS A 698 41.62 -10.65 23.80
C LYS A 698 40.75 -10.84 25.04
N ASP A 699 40.66 -12.06 25.59
CA ASP A 699 39.97 -12.42 26.85
C ASP A 699 38.54 -11.85 27.02
N GLU A 700 37.96 -11.23 25.99
CA GLU A 700 36.68 -10.52 26.03
C GLU A 700 35.95 -10.68 24.69
N THR A 701 34.62 -10.77 24.75
CA THR A 701 33.75 -10.76 23.56
C THR A 701 33.57 -9.33 23.01
N GLN A 702 32.99 -9.24 21.81
CA GLN A 702 32.32 -8.01 21.38
C GLN A 702 31.11 -7.66 22.27
N PHE A 703 30.67 -6.41 22.19
CA PHE A 703 29.47 -5.96 22.89
C PHE A 703 28.20 -6.62 22.32
N VAL A 704 27.34 -7.06 23.23
CA VAL A 704 25.97 -7.52 22.97
C VAL A 704 25.03 -6.36 23.26
N ASN A 705 24.08 -6.11 22.35
CA ASN A 705 23.07 -5.08 22.50
C ASN A 705 21.69 -5.70 22.30
N LEU A 706 20.98 -5.92 23.40
CA LEU A 706 19.66 -6.55 23.38
C LEU A 706 18.59 -5.57 22.90
N GLN A 707 17.74 -6.04 22.00
CA GLN A 707 16.59 -5.31 21.48
C GLN A 707 15.30 -6.06 21.82
N SER A 708 14.35 -5.36 22.45
CA SER A 708 13.00 -5.83 22.78
C SER A 708 12.09 -4.63 23.08
N GLY A 709 10.90 -4.86 23.66
CA GLY A 709 9.91 -3.85 23.98
C GLY A 709 10.43 -2.73 24.91
N LYS A 710 9.91 -1.51 24.70
CA LYS A 710 10.32 -0.31 25.43
C LYS A 710 9.96 -0.47 26.91
N ASN A 711 10.90 -0.21 27.81
CA ASN A 711 10.80 -0.38 29.28
C ASN A 711 10.94 -1.82 29.83
N MET A 712 11.21 -2.82 28.98
CA MET A 712 11.53 -4.16 29.46
C MET A 712 12.89 -4.22 30.16
N LYS A 713 13.03 -5.16 31.08
CA LYS A 713 14.30 -5.53 31.72
C LYS A 713 14.69 -6.95 31.36
N TRP A 714 15.97 -7.26 31.46
CA TRP A 714 16.52 -8.59 31.19
C TRP A 714 17.46 -9.06 32.31
N ILE A 715 17.57 -10.37 32.47
CA ILE A 715 18.49 -11.05 33.38
C ILE A 715 19.40 -11.95 32.55
N ALA A 716 20.70 -11.95 32.85
CA ALA A 716 21.65 -12.92 32.31
C ALA A 716 22.05 -13.94 33.36
N GLU A 717 22.08 -15.21 32.95
CA GLU A 717 22.56 -16.33 33.73
C GLU A 717 23.63 -17.08 32.93
N LEU A 718 24.75 -17.37 33.58
CA LEU A 718 25.80 -18.21 33.02
C LEU A 718 25.45 -19.68 33.27
N GLU A 719 25.31 -20.45 32.21
CA GLU A 719 25.13 -21.89 32.26
C GLU A 719 26.48 -22.62 32.32
N GLN A 720 26.44 -23.92 32.63
CA GLN A 720 27.63 -24.76 32.65
C GLN A 720 28.27 -24.84 31.26
N PRO A 721 29.61 -24.73 31.16
CA PRO A 721 30.31 -24.87 29.88
C PRO A 721 30.23 -26.30 29.35
N GLU A 722 30.18 -26.42 28.03
CA GLU A 722 30.23 -27.69 27.31
C GLU A 722 31.55 -27.78 26.52
N PRO A 723 32.34 -28.86 26.69
CA PRO A 723 32.23 -29.91 27.71
C PRO A 723 32.66 -29.43 29.11
N ALA A 724 32.33 -30.21 30.15
CA ALA A 724 32.71 -29.91 31.54
C ALA A 724 34.23 -29.68 31.70
N LEU A 725 34.60 -28.61 32.40
CA LEU A 725 35.98 -28.16 32.54
C LEU A 725 36.69 -28.83 33.73
N ALA A 726 37.99 -29.05 33.58
CA ALA A 726 38.86 -29.56 34.63
C ALA A 726 39.16 -28.50 35.69
N HIS A 727 39.10 -27.21 35.31
CA HIS A 727 39.26 -26.09 36.24
C HIS A 727 38.00 -25.24 36.34
N THR A 728 37.89 -24.52 37.46
CA THR A 728 36.85 -23.52 37.66
C THR A 728 37.35 -22.16 37.19
N TYR A 729 36.61 -21.53 36.27
CA TYR A 729 36.94 -20.21 35.73
C TYR A 729 35.93 -19.17 36.23
N VAL A 730 36.43 -18.02 36.67
CA VAL A 730 35.58 -16.88 37.06
C VAL A 730 35.25 -16.09 35.80
N ILE A 731 34.09 -16.36 35.20
CA ILE A 731 33.61 -15.66 34.01
C ILE A 731 32.80 -14.44 34.45
N LYS A 732 33.12 -13.28 33.87
CA LYS A 732 32.51 -12.00 34.23
C LYS A 732 31.69 -11.43 33.09
N MET A 733 30.59 -10.79 33.43
CA MET A 733 29.88 -9.88 32.53
C MET A 733 30.34 -8.46 32.84
N VAL A 734 30.64 -7.67 31.80
CA VAL A 734 31.20 -6.33 31.96
C VAL A 734 30.43 -5.35 31.09
N GLY A 735 30.08 -4.19 31.65
CA GLY A 735 29.36 -3.12 30.94
C GLY A 735 30.24 -2.28 30.03
N GLU A 736 29.62 -1.33 29.31
CA GLU A 736 30.31 -0.41 28.38
C GLU A 736 31.43 0.41 29.05
N ASN A 737 31.27 0.73 30.34
CA ASN A 737 32.24 1.50 31.13
C ASN A 737 33.35 0.63 31.77
N GLY A 738 33.39 -0.67 31.49
CA GLY A 738 34.37 -1.60 32.09
C GLY A 738 34.02 -2.07 33.50
N THR A 739 32.86 -1.67 34.05
CA THR A 739 32.39 -2.13 35.37
C THR A 739 31.81 -3.54 35.30
N GLU A 740 32.15 -4.37 36.28
CA GLU A 740 31.58 -5.71 36.42
C GLU A 740 30.06 -5.64 36.67
N MET A 741 29.32 -6.48 35.96
CA MET A 741 27.87 -6.62 36.02
C MET A 741 27.54 -7.99 36.62
N PRO A 742 26.90 -8.07 37.79
CA PRO A 742 26.56 -9.36 38.41
C PRO A 742 25.57 -10.18 37.56
N TRP A 743 25.80 -11.49 37.52
CA TRP A 743 24.85 -12.47 37.00
C TRP A 743 23.56 -12.47 37.85
N GLY A 744 22.41 -12.78 37.25
CA GLY A 744 21.11 -12.84 37.96
C GLY A 744 20.49 -11.49 38.33
N THR A 745 21.11 -10.36 37.94
CA THR A 745 20.59 -9.01 38.19
C THR A 745 19.77 -8.51 36.99
N GLU A 746 18.75 -7.68 37.25
CA GLU A 746 17.93 -7.05 36.21
C GLU A 746 18.63 -5.83 35.59
N TYR A 747 18.64 -5.74 34.27
CA TYR A 747 19.17 -4.61 33.52
C TYR A 747 18.13 -4.09 32.52
N ALA A 748 18.16 -2.79 32.23
CA ALA A 748 17.26 -2.20 31.24
C ALA A 748 17.63 -2.63 29.80
N ILE A 749 16.63 -2.82 28.94
CA ILE A 749 16.85 -2.98 27.49
C ILE A 749 17.61 -1.75 26.95
N GLY A 750 18.66 -2.01 26.15
CA GLY A 750 19.64 -1.02 25.70
C GLY A 750 20.94 -0.98 26.51
N THR A 751 21.00 -1.64 27.67
CA THR A 751 22.26 -1.82 28.41
C THR A 751 23.18 -2.78 27.65
N LYS A 752 24.35 -2.30 27.20
CA LYS A 752 25.33 -3.13 26.51
C LYS A 752 26.26 -3.83 27.49
N PHE A 753 26.62 -5.08 27.17
CA PHE A 753 27.57 -5.85 27.94
C PHE A 753 28.49 -6.68 27.04
N LYS A 754 29.60 -7.16 27.60
CA LYS A 754 30.51 -8.15 27.00
C LYS A 754 30.85 -9.22 28.05
N ILE A 755 31.27 -10.39 27.60
CA ILE A 755 31.72 -11.48 28.46
C ILE A 755 33.24 -11.46 28.50
N GLN A 756 33.80 -11.39 29.70
CA GLN A 756 35.23 -11.48 29.98
C GLN A 756 35.56 -12.88 30.51
N LEU A 757 36.51 -13.54 29.87
CA LEU A 757 37.00 -14.87 30.21
C LEU A 757 38.46 -14.78 30.69
N PRO A 758 38.82 -15.45 31.80
CA PRO A 758 40.21 -15.56 32.25
C PRO A 758 41.00 -16.51 31.33
N LYS A 759 42.34 -16.45 31.34
CA LYS A 759 43.24 -17.36 30.58
C LYS A 759 42.87 -18.85 30.71
N THR A 760 42.89 -19.63 29.62
CA THR A 760 42.66 -21.09 29.62
C THR A 760 43.78 -21.82 30.36
N LEU A 761 43.49 -22.77 31.26
CA LEU A 761 44.51 -23.57 31.94
C LEU A 761 44.76 -24.89 31.20
N TYR A 762 45.97 -25.44 31.33
CA TYR A 762 46.49 -26.56 30.52
C TYR A 762 45.57 -27.78 30.42
N LYS A 763 44.91 -28.20 31.50
CA LYS A 763 44.02 -29.39 31.45
C LYS A 763 42.75 -29.18 30.62
N ASP A 764 42.42 -27.93 30.31
CA ASP A 764 41.32 -27.57 29.41
C ASP A 764 41.82 -27.12 28.02
N ALA A 765 43.13 -27.16 27.78
CA ALA A 765 43.71 -26.92 26.46
C ALA A 765 43.27 -27.97 25.45
N ASN A 766 43.40 -27.69 24.15
CA ASN A 766 43.02 -28.59 23.04
C ASN A 766 41.54 -29.00 23.01
N ARG A 767 40.66 -28.32 23.76
CA ARG A 767 39.22 -28.59 23.79
C ARG A 767 38.46 -27.39 23.22
N ASP A 768 37.44 -27.65 22.41
CA ASP A 768 36.46 -26.64 22.02
C ASP A 768 35.56 -26.36 23.23
N ILE A 769 35.78 -25.22 23.89
CA ILE A 769 35.00 -24.82 25.07
C ILE A 769 33.94 -23.82 24.65
N THR A 770 32.68 -24.15 24.92
CA THR A 770 31.56 -23.23 24.73
C THR A 770 30.90 -22.93 26.07
N TYR A 771 30.81 -21.64 26.41
CA TYR A 771 30.00 -21.17 27.52
C TYR A 771 28.64 -20.77 26.99
N HIS A 772 27.58 -21.02 27.76
CA HIS A 772 26.24 -20.59 27.38
C HIS A 772 25.75 -19.50 28.33
N VAL A 773 25.24 -18.41 27.76
CA VAL A 773 24.62 -17.34 28.52
C VAL A 773 23.14 -17.33 28.16
N LYS A 774 22.30 -17.63 29.15
CA LYS A 774 20.85 -17.55 29.04
C LYS A 774 20.42 -16.12 29.39
N LEU A 775 19.62 -15.52 28.51
CA LEU A 775 19.08 -14.17 28.65
C LEU A 775 17.56 -14.30 28.77
N ASN A 776 16.98 -13.86 29.88
CA ASN A 776 15.54 -13.90 30.11
C ASN A 776 14.98 -12.48 30.17
N LEU A 777 13.83 -12.22 29.55
CA LEU A 777 13.08 -10.98 29.76
C LEU A 777 12.28 -11.10 31.07
N VAL A 778 12.46 -10.13 31.96
CA VAL A 778 11.85 -10.12 33.29
C VAL A 778 10.32 -10.08 33.17
N GLY A 779 9.64 -10.97 33.88
CA GLY A 779 8.18 -11.06 33.89
C GLY A 779 7.56 -11.77 32.68
N THR A 780 8.36 -12.43 31.84
CA THR A 780 7.93 -13.15 30.63
C THR A 780 8.57 -14.53 30.53
N ASP A 781 8.04 -15.38 29.66
CA ASP A 781 8.66 -16.68 29.30
C ASP A 781 9.68 -16.55 28.14
N VAL A 782 9.95 -15.33 27.67
CA VAL A 782 10.83 -15.08 26.52
C VAL A 782 12.29 -15.15 26.95
N SER A 783 13.05 -16.01 26.27
CA SER A 783 14.49 -16.17 26.50
C SER A 783 15.27 -16.30 25.20
N ALA A 784 16.55 -15.93 25.26
CA ALA A 784 17.55 -16.14 24.21
C ALA A 784 18.79 -16.80 24.82
N ARG A 785 19.53 -17.57 24.03
CA ARG A 785 20.74 -18.27 24.47
C ARG A 785 21.90 -17.85 23.59
N LEU A 786 22.95 -17.30 24.19
CA LEU A 786 24.21 -16.99 23.52
C LEU A 786 25.21 -18.14 23.73
N ALA A 787 25.88 -18.57 22.67
CA ALA A 787 27.03 -19.46 22.73
C ALA A 787 28.32 -18.62 22.65
N VAL A 788 29.14 -18.65 23.71
CA VAL A 788 30.45 -18.00 23.75
C VAL A 788 31.50 -19.07 23.51
N VAL A 789 31.95 -19.17 22.26
CA VAL A 789 32.94 -20.14 21.80
C VAL A 789 34.33 -19.58 21.99
N ARG A 790 35.12 -20.22 22.84
CA ARG A 790 36.52 -19.86 23.03
C ARG A 790 37.37 -20.59 21.99
N THR A 791 38.29 -19.86 21.37
CA THR A 791 39.27 -20.44 20.46
C THR A 791 40.14 -21.45 21.22
N VAL A 792 40.33 -22.63 20.63
CA VAL A 792 41.13 -23.71 21.23
C VAL A 792 42.59 -23.28 21.42
N LEU A 793 43.11 -23.46 22.64
CA LEU A 793 44.54 -23.37 22.93
C LEU A 793 45.27 -24.49 22.20
N LYS A 794 46.07 -24.14 21.19
CA LYS A 794 46.89 -25.09 20.43
C LYS A 794 48.33 -25.13 20.95
N PRO A 795 48.92 -26.31 21.22
CA PRO A 795 50.33 -26.46 21.58
C PRO A 795 51.25 -25.94 20.46
N ILE A 796 52.34 -25.30 20.86
CA ILE A 796 53.40 -24.92 19.93
C ILE A 796 54.36 -26.08 19.65
N ALA A 797 55.02 -26.04 18.48
CA ALA A 797 56.12 -26.95 18.19
C ALA A 797 57.34 -26.62 19.06
N ILE A 798 58.01 -27.65 19.60
CA ILE A 798 59.17 -27.50 20.49
C ILE A 798 60.45 -27.82 19.73
N ASN A 799 61.43 -26.90 19.79
CA ASN A 799 62.80 -27.20 19.39
C ASN A 799 63.70 -27.31 20.61
N VAL A 800 64.47 -28.40 20.68
CA VAL A 800 65.41 -28.69 21.76
C VAL A 800 66.85 -28.50 21.25
N ALA A 801 67.71 -27.89 22.05
CA ALA A 801 69.12 -27.74 21.72
C ALA A 801 70.03 -28.02 22.93
N ASN A 802 71.29 -28.34 22.65
CA ASN A 802 72.35 -28.33 23.65
C ASN A 802 73.06 -26.98 23.61
N LEU A 803 73.27 -26.35 24.77
CA LEU A 803 74.08 -25.15 24.92
C LEU A 803 75.53 -25.44 24.50
N TYR A 804 76.05 -26.61 24.86
CA TYR A 804 77.34 -27.16 24.47
C TYR A 804 77.28 -28.69 24.41
N GLY A 805 78.11 -29.32 23.57
CA GLY A 805 78.16 -30.78 23.40
C GLY A 805 79.23 -31.44 24.26
N GLY A 806 79.07 -32.72 24.60
CA GLY A 806 80.00 -33.43 25.49
C GLY A 806 79.30 -34.04 26.70
N TYR A 807 80.06 -34.36 27.75
CA TYR A 807 79.55 -35.05 28.94
C TYR A 807 78.48 -34.23 29.66
N GLY A 808 77.30 -34.81 29.90
CA GLY A 808 76.17 -34.09 30.53
C GLY A 808 75.36 -33.21 29.58
N ALA A 809 75.59 -33.27 28.27
CA ALA A 809 74.68 -32.74 27.26
C ALA A 809 73.63 -33.79 26.86
N LEU A 810 72.48 -33.36 26.31
CA LEU A 810 71.43 -34.28 25.88
C LEU A 810 71.94 -35.15 24.71
N GLY A 811 71.86 -36.48 24.86
CA GLY A 811 72.30 -37.43 23.84
C GLY A 811 73.77 -37.84 23.87
N ASN A 812 74.54 -37.42 24.88
CA ASN A 812 75.92 -37.86 25.10
C ASN A 812 76.08 -38.47 26.50
N GLY A 813 76.79 -39.61 26.59
CA GLY A 813 77.16 -40.24 27.85
C GLY A 813 75.95 -40.64 28.69
N ILE A 814 75.87 -40.14 29.92
CA ILE A 814 74.92 -40.62 30.95
C ILE A 814 73.50 -40.04 30.76
N LEU A 815 73.33 -38.85 30.13
CA LEU A 815 72.00 -38.30 29.80
C LEU A 815 71.39 -38.88 28.52
N SER A 816 72.05 -39.85 27.88
CA SER A 816 71.45 -40.60 26.75
C SER A 816 70.16 -41.31 27.19
N THR A 817 70.15 -41.92 28.38
CA THR A 817 68.97 -42.56 28.97
C THR A 817 67.85 -41.56 29.27
N PHE A 818 68.18 -40.33 29.69
CA PHE A 818 67.20 -39.25 29.87
C PHE A 818 66.60 -38.80 28.54
N ARG A 819 67.42 -38.67 27.47
CA ARG A 819 66.96 -38.33 26.11
C ARG A 819 65.92 -39.32 25.59
N ASP A 820 66.08 -40.60 25.90
CA ASP A 820 65.21 -41.63 25.34
C ASP A 820 63.75 -41.48 25.78
N TYR A 821 63.50 -40.89 26.96
CA TYR A 821 62.15 -40.50 27.39
C TYR A 821 61.49 -39.48 26.45
N GLY A 822 62.28 -38.62 25.79
CA GLY A 822 61.77 -37.65 24.82
C GLY A 822 61.60 -38.16 23.40
N ASN A 823 62.19 -39.30 23.06
CA ASN A 823 62.05 -39.92 21.73
C ASN A 823 60.78 -40.80 21.60
N TYR A 824 60.08 -41.09 22.70
CA TYR A 824 59.00 -42.07 22.71
C TYR A 824 57.62 -41.41 22.58
N PRO A 825 56.93 -41.53 21.42
CA PRO A 825 55.64 -40.87 21.20
C PRO A 825 54.51 -41.47 22.07
N THR A 826 54.59 -42.75 22.41
CA THR A 826 53.62 -43.47 23.27
C THR A 826 53.89 -43.31 24.76
N PHE A 827 54.99 -42.66 25.17
CA PHE A 827 55.20 -42.30 26.57
C PHE A 827 54.11 -41.37 27.08
N PHE A 828 53.57 -40.60 26.15
CA PHE A 828 52.63 -39.53 26.37
C PHE A 828 51.16 -39.96 26.26
N GLY A 829 50.92 -41.29 26.32
CA GLY A 829 49.64 -41.89 26.72
C GLY A 829 49.45 -43.30 26.16
N PRO A 830 48.57 -44.15 26.73
CA PRO A 830 47.97 -44.14 28.08
C PRO A 830 48.77 -45.09 29.00
N GLN A 831 49.22 -44.66 30.17
CA GLN A 831 48.44 -43.84 31.09
C GLN A 831 49.17 -42.55 31.51
N GLY A 832 50.23 -42.16 30.79
CA GLY A 832 50.98 -40.91 30.99
C GLY A 832 50.57 -39.75 30.07
N ILE A 833 49.34 -39.24 30.20
CA ILE A 833 48.74 -38.32 29.21
C ILE A 833 49.43 -36.95 29.17
N VAL A 834 50.23 -36.73 28.14
CA VAL A 834 50.72 -35.42 27.70
C VAL A 834 50.39 -35.33 26.21
N TYR A 835 49.67 -34.30 25.78
CA TYR A 835 49.32 -34.21 24.36
C TYR A 835 50.53 -33.71 23.53
N THR A 836 51.08 -34.56 22.65
CA THR A 836 52.18 -34.19 21.74
C THR A 836 51.68 -34.11 20.29
N PRO A 837 51.35 -32.92 19.75
CA PRO A 837 50.94 -32.78 18.35
C PRO A 837 52.07 -33.14 17.37
N VAL A 838 53.34 -33.02 17.80
CA VAL A 838 54.55 -33.23 17.00
C VAL A 838 55.67 -33.77 17.89
N THR A 839 56.41 -34.78 17.41
CA THR A 839 57.64 -35.28 18.06
C THR A 839 58.68 -34.15 18.15
N PRO A 840 59.23 -33.83 19.33
CA PRO A 840 60.23 -32.78 19.46
C PRO A 840 61.50 -33.14 18.68
N THR A 841 62.11 -32.15 18.03
CA THR A 841 63.42 -32.33 17.41
C THR A 841 64.49 -32.33 18.50
N LEU A 842 65.07 -33.51 18.80
CA LEU A 842 66.11 -33.64 19.81
C LEU A 842 67.52 -33.56 19.19
N PRO A 843 68.47 -32.86 19.84
CA PRO A 843 69.86 -32.85 19.40
C PRO A 843 70.49 -34.25 19.57
N ASN A 844 71.24 -34.70 18.55
CA ASN A 844 72.05 -35.91 18.63
C ASN A 844 73.51 -35.52 18.44
N ASN A 845 74.26 -35.32 19.53
CA ASN A 845 75.60 -34.81 19.42
C ASN A 845 76.56 -35.35 20.48
N GLU A 846 77.42 -36.26 20.03
CA GLU A 846 78.55 -36.79 20.82
C GLU A 846 79.80 -35.91 20.73
N SER A 847 79.82 -34.89 19.86
CA SER A 847 80.96 -33.99 19.70
C SER A 847 81.10 -33.03 20.87
N ASN A 848 82.33 -32.91 21.36
CA ASN A 848 82.74 -31.96 22.40
C ASN A 848 82.66 -30.49 21.96
N SER A 849 82.27 -30.16 20.72
CA SER A 849 82.24 -28.76 20.24
C SER A 849 80.90 -28.31 19.67
N ALA A 850 79.94 -29.21 19.45
CA ALA A 850 78.68 -28.83 18.82
C ALA A 850 77.61 -28.41 19.85
N GLY A 851 77.04 -27.23 19.66
CA GLY A 851 76.09 -26.61 20.58
C GLY A 851 75.79 -25.19 20.13
N VAL A 852 74.71 -24.62 20.64
CA VAL A 852 74.22 -23.29 20.20
C VAL A 852 74.84 -22.12 20.99
N GLY A 853 75.70 -22.38 21.98
CA GLY A 853 76.02 -21.45 23.06
C GLY A 853 76.62 -20.09 22.71
N SER A 854 77.11 -19.86 21.48
CA SER A 854 77.50 -18.52 21.03
C SER A 854 76.30 -17.63 20.66
N ASN A 855 75.19 -18.24 20.21
CA ASN A 855 73.93 -17.56 19.88
C ASN A 855 72.77 -18.56 19.91
N ILE A 856 71.95 -18.53 20.95
CA ILE A 856 70.80 -19.45 21.11
C ILE A 856 69.68 -19.00 20.17
N PRO A 857 69.27 -19.81 19.18
CA PRO A 857 68.23 -19.42 18.23
C PRO A 857 66.90 -19.14 18.92
N ASP A 858 66.16 -18.17 18.38
CA ASP A 858 64.96 -17.66 19.00
C ASP A 858 63.82 -18.68 19.07
N ASN A 859 63.81 -19.63 18.13
CA ASN A 859 62.89 -20.75 18.02
C ASN A 859 63.25 -21.96 18.91
N VAL A 860 64.36 -21.92 19.65
CA VAL A 860 64.66 -22.93 20.67
C VAL A 860 63.81 -22.68 21.91
N ASN A 861 63.08 -23.71 22.34
CA ASN A 861 62.20 -23.69 23.51
C ASN A 861 62.82 -24.42 24.69
N VAL A 862 63.62 -25.47 24.45
CA VAL A 862 64.26 -26.23 25.53
C VAL A 862 65.76 -26.28 25.33
N LEU A 863 66.52 -25.95 26.38
CA LEU A 863 67.98 -25.92 26.33
C LEU A 863 68.60 -26.82 27.40
N PHE A 864 69.52 -27.69 26.98
CA PHE A 864 70.29 -28.57 27.85
C PHE A 864 71.71 -28.05 28.02
N SER A 865 72.23 -28.02 29.24
CA SER A 865 73.59 -27.56 29.57
C SER A 865 74.42 -28.66 30.23
N GLY A 866 75.66 -28.87 29.74
CA GLY A 866 76.63 -29.89 30.21
C GLY A 866 78.11 -29.43 30.14
N ARG A 867 79.07 -30.34 30.38
CA ARG A 867 80.53 -30.12 30.59
C ARG A 867 81.21 -29.28 29.51
N TYR A 868 82.05 -28.34 29.94
CA TYR A 868 82.89 -27.50 29.09
C TYR A 868 84.34 -27.98 29.10
N ALA A 869 84.95 -28.25 27.93
CA ALA A 869 86.38 -28.55 27.84
C ALA A 869 87.25 -27.27 27.87
N THR A 870 86.65 -26.10 27.69
CA THR A 870 87.32 -24.79 27.75
C THR A 870 86.34 -23.75 28.29
N SER A 871 86.80 -22.88 29.19
CA SER A 871 86.06 -21.77 29.77
C SER A 871 85.66 -20.74 28.70
N VAL A 872 84.57 -20.97 27.96
CA VAL A 872 84.02 -19.99 27.00
C VAL A 872 83.06 -19.08 27.77
N SER A 873 83.60 -17.97 28.28
CA SER A 873 83.03 -17.12 29.34
C SER A 873 81.61 -16.56 29.12
N ASN A 874 81.04 -16.63 27.93
CA ASN A 874 79.80 -15.92 27.58
C ASN A 874 78.55 -16.83 27.45
N TYR A 875 78.71 -18.16 27.51
CA TYR A 875 77.58 -19.08 27.26
C TYR A 875 76.55 -19.07 28.40
N TYR A 876 76.99 -18.91 29.65
CA TYR A 876 76.09 -18.80 30.81
C TYR A 876 75.29 -17.49 30.80
N ASP A 877 75.91 -16.40 30.36
CA ASP A 877 75.22 -15.10 30.22
C ASP A 877 74.16 -15.17 29.12
N ASN A 878 74.46 -15.85 28.00
CA ASN A 878 73.49 -16.12 26.94
C ASN A 878 72.32 -16.99 27.42
N LEU A 879 72.58 -18.03 28.22
CA LEU A 879 71.54 -18.88 28.81
C LEU A 879 70.59 -18.07 29.72
N ILE A 880 71.14 -17.26 30.63
CA ILE A 880 70.33 -16.43 31.53
C ILE A 880 69.51 -15.42 30.74
N THR A 881 70.13 -14.72 29.79
CA THR A 881 69.43 -13.77 28.90
C THR A 881 68.31 -14.47 28.12
N TRP A 882 68.54 -15.69 27.65
CA TRP A 882 67.53 -16.47 26.93
C TRP A 882 66.35 -16.87 27.83
N LEU A 883 66.61 -17.26 29.09
CA LEU A 883 65.59 -17.59 30.11
C LEU A 883 64.81 -16.36 30.60
N GLU A 884 65.45 -15.20 30.80
CA GLU A 884 64.75 -13.99 31.26
C GLU A 884 63.78 -13.44 30.19
N ASN A 885 64.07 -13.70 28.92
CA ASN A 885 63.17 -13.43 27.79
C ASN A 885 62.05 -14.48 27.60
N SER A 886 61.94 -15.47 28.50
CA SER A 886 61.02 -16.61 28.40
C SER A 886 59.53 -16.32 28.54
N PRO A 887 59.02 -15.32 29.32
CA PRO A 887 57.58 -15.18 29.59
C PRO A 887 56.68 -15.24 28.35
N ASN A 888 57.15 -14.70 27.21
CA ASN A 888 56.40 -14.66 25.95
C ASN A 888 56.79 -15.76 24.93
N LYS A 889 57.76 -16.64 25.25
CA LYS A 889 58.37 -17.60 24.30
C LYS A 889 58.42 -19.05 24.80
N ASN A 890 57.80 -19.35 25.95
CA ASN A 890 57.73 -20.71 26.54
C ASN A 890 59.09 -21.44 26.59
N ARG A 891 60.13 -20.79 27.13
CA ARG A 891 61.50 -21.33 27.21
C ARG A 891 61.77 -22.03 28.53
N PHE A 892 62.50 -23.16 28.50
CA PHE A 892 62.83 -23.98 29.67
C PHE A 892 64.25 -24.54 29.59
N ALA A 893 65.02 -24.52 30.69
CA ALA A 893 66.38 -25.03 30.73
C ALA A 893 66.53 -26.26 31.64
N VAL A 894 67.41 -27.19 31.24
CA VAL A 894 67.88 -28.29 32.08
C VAL A 894 69.39 -28.17 32.21
N ILE A 895 69.85 -27.93 33.42
CA ILE A 895 71.24 -27.63 33.73
C ILE A 895 71.82 -28.78 34.53
N SER A 896 72.78 -29.47 33.93
CA SER A 896 73.51 -30.54 34.58
C SER A 896 74.86 -30.03 35.05
N LEU A 897 75.25 -30.41 36.27
CA LEU A 897 76.54 -30.02 36.82
C LEU A 897 77.65 -30.92 36.29
N ASP A 898 78.82 -30.32 36.06
CA ASP A 898 80.02 -31.02 35.60
C ASP A 898 80.77 -31.64 36.79
N ASN A 899 81.70 -32.54 36.49
CA ASN A 899 82.70 -33.08 37.41
C ASN A 899 83.82 -32.05 37.74
N SER A 900 83.63 -30.77 37.38
CA SER A 900 84.54 -29.66 37.68
C SER A 900 83.95 -28.72 38.73
N ASN A 901 84.56 -28.70 39.91
CA ASN A 901 84.15 -27.82 41.02
C ASN A 901 84.23 -26.32 40.62
N SER A 902 85.28 -25.91 39.91
CA SER A 902 85.47 -24.51 39.52
C SER A 902 84.45 -24.03 38.49
N GLU A 903 84.11 -24.87 37.51
CA GLU A 903 83.10 -24.54 36.49
C GLU A 903 81.70 -24.47 37.10
N ASN A 904 81.37 -25.39 38.00
CA ASN A 904 80.10 -25.33 38.72
C ASN A 904 79.99 -24.07 39.58
N GLN A 905 81.06 -23.67 40.28
CA GLN A 905 81.08 -22.41 41.03
C GLN A 905 80.89 -21.20 40.11
N ALA A 906 81.54 -21.18 38.94
CA ALA A 906 81.40 -20.13 37.95
C ALA A 906 79.96 -20.03 37.39
N LEU A 907 79.33 -21.17 37.10
CA LEU A 907 77.93 -21.26 36.70
C LEU A 907 76.99 -20.70 37.78
N PHE A 908 77.09 -21.21 39.01
CA PHE A 908 76.21 -20.77 40.10
C PHE A 908 76.43 -19.32 40.53
N ALA A 909 77.62 -18.76 40.32
CA ALA A 909 77.84 -17.32 40.50
C ALA A 909 76.92 -16.48 39.60
N LYS A 910 76.55 -16.99 38.42
CA LYS A 910 75.59 -16.34 37.52
C LYS A 910 74.14 -16.49 37.97
N PHE A 911 73.81 -17.57 38.70
CA PHE A 911 72.47 -17.82 39.26
C PHE A 911 72.27 -17.30 40.69
N ALA A 912 73.29 -16.68 41.30
CA ALA A 912 73.22 -16.16 42.66
C ALA A 912 72.10 -15.13 42.85
N SER A 913 71.78 -14.34 41.82
CA SER A 913 70.66 -13.37 41.84
C SER A 913 69.28 -14.04 41.96
N TRP A 914 69.16 -15.32 41.61
CA TRP A 914 67.96 -16.11 41.79
C TRP A 914 67.95 -16.86 43.13
N GLY A 915 68.98 -16.67 43.97
CA GLY A 915 69.08 -17.25 45.30
C GLY A 915 69.72 -18.64 45.37
N TYR A 916 70.28 -19.13 44.25
CA TYR A 916 71.02 -20.39 44.21
C TYR A 916 72.46 -20.20 44.70
N LYS A 917 72.98 -21.18 45.45
CA LYS A 917 74.37 -21.16 45.93
C LYS A 917 75.02 -22.54 45.80
N TYR A 918 76.20 -22.60 45.19
CA TYR A 918 76.96 -23.83 45.09
C TYR A 918 77.60 -24.22 46.43
N ARG A 919 77.59 -25.52 46.77
CA ARG A 919 78.18 -26.05 48.02
C ARG A 919 79.44 -26.89 47.82
N GLY A 920 79.46 -27.78 46.83
CA GLY A 920 80.58 -28.73 46.62
C GLY A 920 80.15 -30.19 46.77
N ASN A 921 81.11 -31.09 47.04
CA ASN A 921 80.88 -32.53 46.98
C ASN A 921 81.56 -33.32 48.10
N SER A 922 80.86 -34.32 48.63
CA SER A 922 81.39 -35.27 49.62
C SER A 922 80.55 -36.56 49.81
N GLY A 923 79.53 -36.83 48.98
CA GLY A 923 78.62 -37.97 49.18
C GLY A 923 78.32 -38.76 47.90
N SER A 924 78.39 -40.10 47.97
CA SER A 924 78.20 -41.01 46.82
C SER A 924 76.73 -41.34 46.50
N TYR A 925 75.77 -40.82 47.28
CA TYR A 925 74.35 -41.09 47.09
C TYR A 925 73.50 -39.85 47.40
N ALA A 926 72.40 -39.69 46.66
CA ALA A 926 71.30 -38.79 47.00
C ALA A 926 70.05 -39.58 47.36
N THR A 927 69.16 -38.99 48.15
CA THR A 927 67.88 -39.57 48.58
C THR A 927 66.73 -38.61 48.27
N TRP A 928 65.51 -39.14 48.21
CA TRP A 928 64.30 -38.33 48.07
C TRP A 928 64.12 -37.37 49.23
N VAL A 929 63.74 -36.15 48.91
CA VAL A 929 63.14 -35.23 49.89
C VAL A 929 61.64 -35.51 49.88
N THR A 930 61.06 -35.85 51.03
CA THR A 930 59.63 -36.24 51.12
C THR A 930 58.78 -35.24 51.88
N THR A 931 59.41 -34.26 52.54
CA THR A 931 58.73 -33.22 53.30
C THR A 931 58.39 -32.03 52.40
N HIS A 932 57.20 -32.07 51.80
CA HIS A 932 56.67 -31.00 50.96
C HIS A 932 55.32 -30.52 51.53
N ALA A 933 55.09 -29.20 51.58
CA ALA A 933 53.84 -28.61 52.05
C ALA A 933 53.27 -27.69 50.96
N ASN A 934 52.08 -28.02 50.44
CA ASN A 934 51.41 -27.30 49.35
C ASN A 934 52.35 -27.06 48.14
N ASP A 935 53.20 -28.04 47.83
CA ASP A 935 54.15 -27.96 46.72
C ASP A 935 53.52 -28.60 45.47
N PRO A 936 53.08 -27.79 44.49
CA PRO A 936 52.32 -28.31 43.38
C PRO A 936 53.16 -29.11 42.38
N VAL A 937 54.47 -28.86 42.33
CA VAL A 937 55.38 -29.63 41.48
C VAL A 937 55.62 -30.99 42.10
N TRP A 938 55.81 -31.05 43.42
CA TRP A 938 55.86 -32.33 44.13
C TRP A 938 54.57 -33.12 43.96
N ASP A 939 53.40 -32.49 44.14
CA ASP A 939 52.10 -33.12 43.90
C ASP A 939 51.96 -33.61 42.46
N TYR A 940 52.47 -32.87 41.48
CA TYR A 940 52.52 -33.32 40.08
C TYR A 940 53.41 -34.56 39.92
N ILE A 941 54.55 -34.64 40.60
CA ILE A 941 55.43 -35.84 40.55
C ILE A 941 54.76 -37.05 41.18
N VAL A 942 54.15 -36.91 42.36
CA VAL A 942 53.72 -38.06 43.15
C VAL A 942 52.26 -38.43 42.97
N LYS A 943 51.41 -37.53 42.48
CA LYS A 943 49.96 -37.73 42.46
C LYS A 943 49.25 -37.28 41.18
N ASN A 944 49.46 -36.05 40.74
CA ASN A 944 48.62 -35.38 39.74
C ASN A 944 49.20 -35.36 38.33
N GLY A 945 50.47 -35.75 38.16
CA GLY A 945 51.12 -35.80 36.87
C GLY A 945 50.76 -37.05 36.07
N PRO A 946 51.13 -37.09 34.80
CA PRO A 946 50.85 -38.22 33.91
C PRO A 946 51.45 -39.53 34.43
N PHE A 947 52.61 -39.50 35.09
CA PHE A 947 53.35 -40.71 35.45
C PHE A 947 53.20 -41.15 36.90
N SER A 948 52.58 -40.34 37.76
CA SER A 948 52.37 -40.66 39.18
C SER A 948 51.61 -41.97 39.40
N ASN A 949 50.69 -42.31 38.49
CA ASN A 949 49.87 -43.51 38.50
C ASN A 949 50.04 -44.36 37.23
N TYR A 950 51.20 -44.27 36.56
CA TYR A 950 51.44 -44.97 35.29
C TYR A 950 51.17 -46.48 35.39
N ARG A 951 51.47 -47.10 36.54
CA ARG A 951 51.06 -48.47 36.90
C ARG A 951 50.47 -48.45 38.31
N PRO A 952 49.14 -48.36 38.47
CA PRO A 952 48.50 -48.24 39.78
C PRO A 952 48.81 -49.39 40.76
N SER A 953 49.23 -50.55 40.24
CA SER A 953 49.65 -51.71 41.03
C SER A 953 51.07 -51.62 41.59
N GLN A 954 51.84 -50.61 41.22
CA GLN A 954 53.24 -50.43 41.61
C GLN A 954 53.40 -49.09 42.34
N GLN A 955 54.22 -49.06 43.40
CA GLN A 955 54.39 -47.85 44.22
C GLN A 955 55.81 -47.31 44.09
N ILE A 956 55.95 -45.98 44.12
CA ILE A 956 57.26 -45.31 44.19
C ILE A 956 57.88 -45.59 45.55
N ASN A 957 59.06 -46.22 45.57
CA ASN A 957 59.82 -46.38 46.82
C ASN A 957 60.68 -45.14 47.10
N PHE A 958 60.22 -44.29 48.02
CA PHE A 958 60.92 -43.07 48.43
C PHE A 958 62.20 -43.32 49.27
N ASN A 959 62.48 -44.57 49.67
CA ASN A 959 63.75 -44.92 50.32
C ASN A 959 64.87 -45.23 49.31
N ALA A 960 64.56 -45.25 48.00
CA ALA A 960 65.54 -45.50 46.96
C ALA A 960 66.65 -44.43 46.98
N SER A 961 67.90 -44.89 46.89
CA SER A 961 69.06 -44.01 46.75
C SER A 961 69.45 -43.84 45.29
N PHE A 962 69.91 -42.65 44.90
CA PHE A 962 70.41 -42.33 43.57
C PHE A 962 71.93 -42.25 43.60
N TYR A 963 72.58 -42.94 42.68
CA TYR A 963 74.03 -43.02 42.62
C TYR A 963 74.65 -41.71 42.13
N ARG A 964 75.77 -41.36 42.75
CA ARG A 964 76.61 -40.20 42.41
C ARG A 964 78.04 -40.68 42.26
N ASP A 965 78.82 -40.06 41.36
CA ASP A 965 80.26 -40.35 41.31
C ASP A 965 81.05 -39.69 42.44
N GLY A 966 80.42 -38.79 43.18
CA GLY A 966 81.12 -38.01 44.19
C GLY A 966 82.13 -37.04 43.57
N ILE A 967 81.94 -36.67 42.29
CA ILE A 967 82.66 -35.59 41.61
C ILE A 967 81.73 -34.43 41.20
N SER A 968 80.47 -34.67 40.81
CA SER A 968 79.48 -33.61 40.52
C SER A 968 78.87 -32.92 41.78
N GLY A 969 78.50 -31.63 41.70
CA GLY A 969 78.22 -30.79 42.88
C GLY A 969 76.83 -30.85 43.54
N THR A 970 76.73 -30.29 44.74
CA THR A 970 75.47 -29.99 45.46
C THR A 970 75.27 -28.48 45.61
N PHE A 971 74.05 -28.04 45.90
CA PHE A 971 73.70 -26.62 45.97
C PHE A 971 72.58 -26.32 46.98
N ASP A 972 72.43 -25.05 47.32
CA ASP A 972 71.27 -24.49 48.02
C ASP A 972 70.22 -24.01 47.01
N VAL A 973 68.95 -24.20 47.37
CA VAL A 973 67.79 -23.72 46.61
C VAL A 973 67.12 -22.53 47.32
N PRO A 974 66.55 -21.57 46.57
CA PRO A 974 65.76 -20.50 47.14
C PRO A 974 64.39 -20.99 47.66
N ALA A 975 63.71 -20.16 48.45
CA ALA A 975 62.36 -20.48 48.94
C ALA A 975 61.34 -20.56 47.78
N GLY A 976 60.43 -21.53 47.85
CA GLY A 976 59.40 -21.75 46.82
C GLY A 976 59.83 -22.64 45.65
N VAL A 977 61.09 -23.10 45.61
CA VAL A 977 61.60 -24.07 44.64
C VAL A 977 61.46 -25.48 45.17
N THR A 978 61.02 -26.41 44.32
CA THR A 978 60.84 -27.81 44.67
C THR A 978 62.19 -28.53 44.69
N ASN A 979 62.64 -28.91 45.89
CA ASN A 979 63.82 -29.74 46.10
C ASN A 979 63.41 -31.22 46.05
N VAL A 980 63.90 -31.99 45.07
CA VAL A 980 63.44 -33.37 44.83
C VAL A 980 64.41 -34.40 45.42
N LEU A 981 65.72 -34.19 45.23
CA LEU A 981 66.77 -35.07 45.75
C LEU A 981 67.79 -34.27 46.54
N GLU A 982 68.25 -34.82 47.66
CA GLU A 982 69.29 -34.23 48.49
C GLU A 982 70.41 -35.21 48.83
N VAL A 983 71.58 -34.67 49.14
CA VAL A 983 72.66 -35.42 49.78
C VAL A 983 72.64 -35.04 51.26
N ALA A 984 72.38 -36.03 52.12
CA ALA A 984 72.24 -35.81 53.57
C ALA A 984 73.39 -34.95 54.13
N GLY A 985 73.04 -33.84 54.78
CA GLY A 985 73.97 -32.88 55.37
C GLY A 985 74.74 -31.98 54.37
N ASN A 986 74.61 -32.20 53.06
CA ASN A 986 75.43 -31.55 52.04
C ASN A 986 74.63 -30.66 51.07
N GLY A 987 73.31 -30.82 50.96
CA GLY A 987 72.44 -29.91 50.21
C GLY A 987 71.66 -30.58 49.09
N CYS A 988 71.01 -29.77 48.25
CA CYS A 988 70.19 -30.22 47.13
C CYS A 988 71.06 -30.81 46.01
N SER A 989 70.56 -31.86 45.38
CA SER A 989 71.15 -32.52 44.21
C SER A 989 70.20 -32.59 43.01
N LEU A 990 68.90 -32.30 43.17
CA LEU A 990 67.95 -32.15 42.06
C LEU A 990 66.87 -31.14 42.48
N SER A 991 66.70 -30.07 41.70
CA SER A 991 65.63 -29.09 41.95
C SER A 991 64.87 -28.72 40.68
N ILE A 992 63.61 -28.33 40.85
CA ILE A 992 62.72 -27.86 39.79
C ILE A 992 62.19 -26.48 40.18
N ASP A 993 62.50 -25.48 39.36
CA ASP A 993 62.01 -24.12 39.51
C ASP A 993 61.18 -23.74 38.28
N LEU A 994 59.86 -23.81 38.41
CA LEU A 994 58.94 -23.45 37.33
C LEU A 994 58.80 -21.94 37.13
N GLN A 995 59.10 -21.14 38.16
CA GLN A 995 59.05 -19.68 38.05
C GLN A 995 60.20 -19.17 37.18
N LYS A 996 61.40 -19.73 37.35
CA LYS A 996 62.58 -19.46 36.50
C LYS A 996 62.69 -20.42 35.31
N ARG A 997 61.80 -21.41 35.22
CA ARG A 997 61.71 -22.41 34.13
C ARG A 997 63.03 -23.18 33.95
N VAL A 998 63.59 -23.66 35.05
CA VAL A 998 64.88 -24.36 35.09
C VAL A 998 64.83 -25.59 35.99
N ILE A 999 65.53 -26.65 35.55
CA ILE A 999 65.84 -27.84 36.37
C ILE A 999 67.35 -27.89 36.57
N PHE A 1000 67.80 -28.07 37.81
CA PHE A 1000 69.20 -28.32 38.13
C PHE A 1000 69.41 -29.77 38.51
N ILE A 1001 70.31 -30.46 37.81
CA ILE A 1001 70.73 -31.83 38.09
C ILE A 1001 72.16 -31.78 38.63
N GLY A 1002 72.30 -31.98 39.93
CA GLY A 1002 73.56 -31.91 40.67
C GLY A 1002 74.56 -33.01 40.31
N ASP A 1003 74.10 -34.13 39.75
CA ASP A 1003 74.96 -35.20 39.24
C ASP A 1003 74.23 -35.94 38.11
N THR A 1004 74.86 -36.07 36.94
CA THR A 1004 74.23 -36.77 35.81
C THR A 1004 74.15 -38.28 36.03
N GLN A 1005 74.91 -38.85 36.96
CA GLN A 1005 74.92 -40.27 37.29
C GLN A 1005 73.58 -40.77 37.86
N HIS A 1006 72.70 -39.87 38.28
CA HIS A 1006 71.34 -40.21 38.66
C HIS A 1006 70.55 -40.89 37.52
N THR A 1007 70.95 -40.72 36.26
CA THR A 1007 70.32 -41.35 35.08
C THR A 1007 71.08 -42.59 34.56
N ASN A 1008 71.96 -43.20 35.38
CA ASN A 1008 72.79 -44.36 35.01
C ASN A 1008 72.00 -45.69 34.84
N THR A 1009 72.71 -46.81 34.69
CA THR A 1009 72.15 -48.16 34.41
C THR A 1009 71.15 -48.70 35.42
N TRP A 1010 71.00 -48.09 36.60
CA TRP A 1010 69.98 -48.46 37.59
C TRP A 1010 68.66 -47.72 37.43
N THR A 1011 68.59 -46.80 36.47
CA THR A 1011 67.34 -46.18 36.04
C THR A 1011 66.81 -46.95 34.83
N PRO A 1012 65.56 -47.46 34.86
CA PRO A 1012 64.97 -48.09 33.69
C PRO A 1012 65.01 -47.13 32.49
N THR A 1013 65.31 -47.67 31.31
CA THR A 1013 65.04 -46.95 30.05
C THR A 1013 63.53 -46.78 29.88
N TYR A 1014 63.10 -45.86 29.02
CA TYR A 1014 61.68 -45.63 28.75
C TYR A 1014 60.90 -46.92 28.40
N SER A 1015 61.50 -47.85 27.65
CA SER A 1015 60.89 -49.13 27.27
C SER A 1015 60.85 -50.15 28.42
N GLY A 1016 61.75 -50.03 29.40
CA GLY A 1016 61.78 -50.86 30.60
C GLY A 1016 60.80 -50.40 31.70
N LEU A 1017 60.33 -49.16 31.66
CA LEU A 1017 59.44 -48.61 32.71
C LEU A 1017 58.11 -49.37 32.84
N ALA A 1018 57.60 -49.92 31.74
CA ALA A 1018 56.36 -50.72 31.75
C ALA A 1018 56.53 -52.13 32.34
N THR A 1019 57.76 -52.66 32.33
CA THR A 1019 58.05 -54.07 32.66
C THR A 1019 58.85 -54.23 33.95
N VAL A 1020 59.45 -53.17 34.48
CA VAL A 1020 60.17 -53.18 35.75
C VAL A 1020 59.26 -53.57 36.92
N THR A 1021 59.69 -54.49 37.77
CA THR A 1021 58.94 -54.97 38.95
C THR A 1021 59.52 -54.45 40.27
N ASP A 1022 60.76 -53.98 40.26
CA ASP A 1022 61.42 -53.37 41.42
C ASP A 1022 60.90 -51.94 41.65
N ASN A 1023 60.39 -51.66 42.86
CA ASN A 1023 59.78 -50.37 43.21
C ASN A 1023 60.80 -49.22 43.31
N GLU A 1024 62.08 -49.50 43.61
CA GLU A 1024 63.13 -48.48 43.60
C GLU A 1024 63.44 -48.05 42.18
N TYR A 1025 63.69 -49.01 41.29
CA TYR A 1025 63.96 -48.72 39.88
C TYR A 1025 62.74 -48.10 39.18
N TYR A 1026 61.54 -48.58 39.49
CA TYR A 1026 60.29 -47.98 39.02
C TYR A 1026 60.17 -46.51 39.45
N GLY A 1027 60.40 -46.21 40.73
CA GLY A 1027 60.36 -44.85 41.26
C GLY A 1027 61.35 -43.90 40.58
N ARG A 1028 62.59 -44.37 40.33
CA ARG A 1028 63.60 -43.60 39.57
C ARG A 1028 63.12 -43.32 38.15
N GLY A 1029 62.58 -44.32 37.45
CA GLY A 1029 62.06 -44.14 36.10
C GLY A 1029 60.85 -43.18 36.03
N VAL A 1030 59.91 -43.27 36.98
CA VAL A 1030 58.76 -42.34 37.09
C VAL A 1030 59.21 -40.89 37.34
N LEU A 1031 60.27 -40.67 38.12
CA LEU A 1031 60.83 -39.33 38.31
C LEU A 1031 61.28 -38.73 36.98
N TRP A 1032 62.14 -39.42 36.22
CA TRP A 1032 62.66 -38.92 34.96
C TRP A 1032 61.58 -38.73 33.91
N ALA A 1033 60.63 -39.64 33.87
CA ALA A 1033 59.41 -39.55 33.07
C ALA A 1033 58.65 -38.24 33.32
N THR A 1034 58.42 -37.94 34.60
CA THR A 1034 57.67 -36.75 35.02
C THR A 1034 58.45 -35.47 34.76
N LEU A 1035 59.77 -35.46 35.00
CA LEU A 1035 60.63 -34.32 34.66
C LEU A 1035 60.53 -33.99 33.17
N TRP A 1036 60.53 -35.01 32.32
CA TRP A 1036 60.35 -34.81 30.88
C TRP A 1036 58.97 -34.25 30.52
N ALA A 1037 57.89 -34.70 31.17
CA ALA A 1037 56.56 -34.10 31.01
C ALA A 1037 56.50 -32.64 31.46
N ILE A 1038 57.17 -32.29 32.56
CA ILE A 1038 57.24 -30.91 33.06
C ILE A 1038 57.94 -30.01 32.03
N ILE A 1039 59.10 -30.44 31.52
CA ILE A 1039 59.85 -29.71 30.48
C ILE A 1039 58.96 -29.48 29.26
N TYR A 1040 58.30 -30.54 28.79
CA TYR A 1040 57.50 -30.50 27.58
C TYR A 1040 56.26 -29.62 27.73
N ASN A 1041 55.46 -29.81 28.79
CA ASN A 1041 54.25 -29.02 29.01
C ASN A 1041 54.57 -27.54 29.25
N THR A 1042 55.65 -27.25 29.96
CA THR A 1042 56.09 -25.85 30.14
C THR A 1042 56.52 -25.23 28.82
N ALA A 1043 57.19 -25.98 27.94
CA ALA A 1043 57.60 -25.48 26.63
C ALA A 1043 56.44 -25.32 25.63
N GLN A 1044 55.39 -26.15 25.73
CA GLN A 1044 54.23 -26.03 24.83
C GLN A 1044 53.22 -24.98 25.27
N TYR A 1045 52.87 -25.00 26.55
CA TYR A 1045 51.75 -24.24 27.10
C TYR A 1045 52.23 -23.07 27.97
N GLY A 1046 53.51 -23.00 28.32
CA GLY A 1046 54.06 -21.88 29.09
C GLY A 1046 53.32 -21.67 30.40
N ASP A 1047 52.87 -20.43 30.60
CA ASP A 1047 52.12 -20.06 31.80
C ASP A 1047 50.76 -20.76 31.92
N HIS A 1048 50.17 -21.23 30.81
CA HIS A 1048 48.94 -22.01 30.87
C HIS A 1048 49.14 -23.35 31.60
N PHE A 1049 50.37 -23.91 31.61
CA PHE A 1049 50.72 -25.09 32.40
C PHE A 1049 51.20 -24.73 33.80
N THR A 1050 52.11 -23.77 33.95
CA THR A 1050 52.67 -23.45 35.26
C THR A 1050 51.64 -22.82 36.19
N ASP A 1051 50.68 -22.04 35.67
CA ASP A 1051 49.56 -21.50 36.45
C ASP A 1051 48.54 -22.58 36.80
N ALA A 1052 48.41 -23.65 36.01
CA ALA A 1052 47.51 -24.78 36.30
C ALA A 1052 48.01 -25.68 37.45
N LEU A 1053 49.29 -25.52 37.83
CA LEU A 1053 49.85 -26.19 38.99
C LEU A 1053 49.64 -25.38 40.27
N LYS A 1054 49.45 -24.06 40.19
CA LYS A 1054 49.14 -23.22 41.36
C LYS A 1054 47.73 -23.47 41.86
#